data_AF-A0A2W0B0N3-F1
#
_entry.id   AF-A0A2W0B0N3-F1
#
_cell.length_a   1.000
_cell.length_b   1.000
_cell.length_c   1.000
_cell.angle_alpha   90.00
_cell.angle_beta   90.00
_cell.angle_gamma   90.00
#
_symmetry.space_group_name_H-M   'P 1'
#
loop_
_entity.id
_entity.type
_entity.pdbx_description
1 polymer ?
#
loop_
_entity_poly.entity_id
_entity_poly.type
_entity_poly.pdbx_seq_one_letter_code
_entity_poly.pdbx_strand_id
1 'polypeptide(L)'
;MFKEWLRIAILFSPLLAVTAQDIDANITAQNRKPTSIADQISNASERAAFLALFLPTPPEQRLEQAQSFLTRFPQSSFLFQAYEVAARASFDLHDYNSGLNYAGKSLALLPENPLLLVSTADVEARQQRKEAAISHAQDAIEYLDRLSALSTVAPESWQDLKAKLKATAHFAEGRALLEEALELPKGERRTALLRNCLASLEEAQRLNSSDSEITYLLGLAQLSAEELLPAAASFLSTYKSKDTLAAKAFENFETIYKMLKLDGRESFESFVRRAEQQPRASSRSPSPPAAATEDRMVQRLADYAGSASCRGCHSRIYNNWSQTGMAKMLRPYSAQNVIGDFQSNNDFYLGDDARYVNGKVEVTRGQNRVPFAHMAIRDGRHYFDILQSDGKWHTYPVDYTIGSKFQQAYATKLPNGEIHVFPIQYNKLTKQWINYWKIIDAPGGERADLRSWEKLDGAAGYQAVCAVCHTSQLRNVEGRGFDMQNVEFREPGIDCEMCHGPSAQHVAEMIANQHFPKQPLDPPVNFHDVTNLDSVRICAQCHMQSALRTPGSAGELNFSRSGPFFITNLSIPFGEFSRIGFYKDGRFRQTTFIVEALERSQCFRKGQVSCVTCHDPHGPGASSNPTSLKFRDQPDLMCTGCHSQFENSARLAAHTHHRAASEASRCVSCHMPRIMDAVLFRARTHQIDDIPNAEMTEQFGQLDSPNACLLCHADKSSRWLKQELAAWKPTPRR
;
A
#
# COMPACT_ATOMS: atom_id res chain seq x y z
N MET A 1 0.22 -10.97 -38.80
CA MET A 1 0.18 -12.40 -38.42
C MET A 1 1.40 -12.89 -37.63
N PHE A 2 2.62 -12.34 -37.75
CA PHE A 2 3.78 -12.75 -36.91
C PHE A 2 4.22 -11.70 -35.85
N LYS A 3 3.52 -10.56 -35.75
CA LYS A 3 3.85 -9.43 -34.84
C LYS A 3 2.91 -9.23 -33.64
N GLU A 4 1.78 -9.92 -33.59
CA GLU A 4 0.82 -9.82 -32.47
C GLU A 4 1.20 -10.71 -31.29
N TRP A 5 1.94 -11.79 -31.53
CA TRP A 5 2.39 -12.69 -30.47
C TRP A 5 3.41 -12.04 -29.54
N LEU A 6 4.26 -11.11 -30.00
CA LEU A 6 5.26 -10.47 -29.14
C LEU A 6 4.72 -9.30 -28.30
N ARG A 7 3.55 -8.74 -28.64
CA ARG A 7 2.95 -7.61 -27.90
C ARG A 7 2.02 -8.04 -26.76
N ILE A 8 1.79 -9.35 -26.62
CA ILE A 8 0.93 -9.94 -25.59
C ILE A 8 1.64 -11.11 -24.86
N ALA A 9 2.68 -11.73 -25.44
CA ALA A 9 3.38 -12.87 -24.83
C ALA A 9 4.25 -12.56 -23.59
N ILE A 10 4.31 -11.31 -23.11
CA ILE A 10 5.06 -11.00 -21.89
C ILE A 10 4.27 -11.38 -20.60
N LEU A 11 3.02 -11.83 -20.74
CA LEU A 11 2.16 -12.18 -19.60
C LEU A 11 1.98 -13.68 -19.37
N PHE A 12 2.71 -14.53 -20.10
CA PHE A 12 2.76 -15.97 -19.85
C PHE A 12 4.11 -16.37 -19.25
N SER A 13 4.24 -16.14 -17.95
CA SER A 13 5.27 -16.83 -17.15
C SER A 13 4.63 -18.08 -16.54
N PRO A 14 5.25 -19.26 -16.67
CA PRO A 14 4.67 -20.52 -16.22
C PRO A 14 4.52 -20.54 -14.70
N LEU A 15 3.40 -21.12 -14.26
CA LEU A 15 3.11 -21.51 -12.88
C LEU A 15 4.33 -22.11 -12.17
N LEU A 16 4.89 -21.35 -11.24
CA LEU A 16 5.47 -21.90 -10.02
C LEU A 16 4.76 -21.17 -8.89
N ALA A 17 3.97 -21.94 -8.13
CA ALA A 17 3.26 -21.61 -6.89
C ALA A 17 2.97 -20.11 -6.68
N VAL A 18 1.71 -19.68 -6.84
CA VAL A 18 1.28 -18.38 -6.32
C VAL A 18 1.48 -18.42 -4.81
N THR A 19 2.62 -17.96 -4.32
CA THR A 19 2.95 -17.91 -2.91
C THR A 19 2.04 -16.85 -2.28
N ALA A 20 1.18 -17.24 -1.36
CA ALA A 20 0.59 -16.31 -0.42
C ALA A 20 1.68 -15.77 0.49
N GLN A 21 1.65 -14.47 0.72
CA GLN A 21 2.14 -13.97 1.98
C GLN A 21 1.01 -14.06 3.01
N ASP A 22 1.29 -14.71 4.14
CA ASP A 22 0.46 -14.58 5.33
C ASP A 22 0.43 -13.12 5.81
N ILE A 23 -0.57 -12.75 6.62
CA ILE A 23 -0.51 -11.50 7.39
C ILE A 23 0.43 -11.70 8.58
N ASP A 24 1.62 -12.23 8.31
CA ASP A 24 2.63 -12.35 9.34
C ASP A 24 3.34 -11.00 9.53
N ALA A 25 4.03 -10.91 10.65
CA ALA A 25 4.84 -9.76 11.00
C ALA A 25 6.31 -9.96 10.57
N ASN A 26 6.62 -11.02 9.81
CA ASN A 26 7.93 -11.21 9.21
C ASN A 26 8.00 -10.42 7.88
N ILE A 27 8.28 -9.14 8.04
CA ILE A 27 8.52 -8.19 6.95
C ILE A 27 9.79 -8.49 6.13
N THR A 28 10.60 -9.47 6.53
CA THR A 28 11.83 -9.82 5.81
C THR A 28 11.56 -10.87 4.72
N ALA A 29 12.32 -10.79 3.63
CA ALA A 29 12.20 -11.73 2.52
C ALA A 29 12.82 -13.11 2.81
N GLN A 30 13.53 -13.27 3.93
CA GLN A 30 14.26 -14.48 4.29
C GLN A 30 13.40 -15.36 5.23
N ASN A 31 13.35 -16.68 4.97
CA ASN A 31 12.64 -17.70 5.76
C ASN A 31 11.10 -17.77 5.66
N ARG A 32 10.49 -17.28 4.57
CA ARG A 32 9.06 -17.49 4.33
C ARG A 32 8.78 -18.95 3.94
N LYS A 33 7.92 -19.65 4.69
CA LYS A 33 7.32 -20.92 4.23
C LYS A 33 6.30 -20.58 3.13
N PRO A 34 6.36 -21.17 1.93
CA PRO A 34 5.42 -20.85 0.87
C PRO A 34 4.07 -21.50 1.17
N THR A 35 3.19 -20.83 1.90
CA THR A 35 1.75 -21.09 1.79
C THR A 35 1.28 -20.49 0.47
N SER A 36 0.38 -21.13 -0.29
CA SER A 36 -0.23 -20.53 -1.47
C SER A 36 -1.55 -19.86 -1.10
N ILE A 37 -1.97 -18.79 -1.81
CA ILE A 37 -3.31 -18.23 -1.60
C ILE A 37 -4.39 -19.28 -1.92
N ALA A 38 -4.07 -20.25 -2.78
CA ALA A 38 -4.94 -21.37 -3.11
C ALA A 38 -5.14 -22.35 -1.94
N ASP A 39 -4.21 -22.42 -0.99
CA ASP A 39 -4.34 -23.27 0.21
C ASP A 39 -5.38 -22.74 1.19
N GLN A 40 -5.78 -21.48 1.04
CA GLN A 40 -6.86 -20.85 1.81
C GLN A 40 -8.25 -21.26 1.30
N ILE A 41 -8.34 -21.89 0.13
CA ILE A 41 -9.61 -22.36 -0.43
C ILE A 41 -9.94 -23.73 0.17
N SER A 42 -10.82 -23.74 1.18
CA SER A 42 -11.21 -24.98 1.88
C SER A 42 -12.05 -25.92 1.01
N ASN A 43 -12.80 -25.39 0.04
CA ASN A 43 -13.60 -26.21 -0.88
C ASN A 43 -12.69 -26.80 -1.98
N ALA A 44 -12.53 -28.13 -1.99
CA ALA A 44 -11.66 -28.81 -2.95
C ALA A 44 -12.04 -28.58 -4.42
N SER A 45 -13.33 -28.43 -4.73
CA SER A 45 -13.80 -28.16 -6.10
C SER A 45 -13.51 -26.73 -6.53
N GLU A 46 -13.69 -25.77 -5.62
CA GLU A 46 -13.32 -24.37 -5.85
C GLU A 46 -11.80 -24.25 -6.03
N ARG A 47 -11.01 -24.91 -5.18
CA ARG A 47 -9.54 -24.91 -5.25
C ARG A 47 -9.05 -25.45 -6.58
N ALA A 48 -9.59 -26.59 -7.03
CA ALA A 48 -9.24 -27.18 -8.32
C ALA A 48 -9.59 -26.24 -9.49
N ALA A 49 -10.78 -25.62 -9.45
CA ALA A 49 -11.21 -24.68 -10.49
C ALA A 49 -10.36 -23.40 -10.49
N PHE A 50 -9.99 -22.89 -9.31
CA PHE A 50 -9.10 -21.75 -9.16
C PHE A 50 -7.71 -22.03 -9.73
N LEU A 51 -7.10 -23.17 -9.38
CA LEU A 51 -5.80 -23.58 -9.91
C LEU A 51 -5.83 -23.76 -11.44
N ALA A 52 -6.96 -24.21 -12.00
CA ALA A 52 -7.12 -24.37 -13.44
C ALA A 52 -7.03 -23.04 -14.20
N LEU A 53 -7.41 -21.91 -13.60
CA LEU A 53 -7.35 -20.58 -14.24
C LEU A 53 -5.94 -20.16 -14.66
N PHE A 54 -4.92 -20.74 -14.01
CA PHE A 54 -3.52 -20.38 -14.23
C PHE A 54 -2.77 -21.39 -15.10
N LEU A 55 -3.43 -22.47 -15.53
CA LEU A 55 -2.82 -23.44 -16.42
C LEU A 55 -2.60 -22.83 -17.82
N PRO A 56 -1.46 -23.12 -18.47
CA PRO A 56 -1.19 -22.62 -19.82
C PRO A 56 -2.14 -23.31 -20.82
N THR A 57 -3.24 -22.65 -21.14
CA THR A 57 -4.29 -23.11 -22.07
C THR A 57 -4.61 -22.02 -23.10
N PRO A 58 -5.19 -22.34 -24.28
CA PRO A 58 -5.58 -21.32 -25.27
C PRO A 58 -6.58 -20.28 -24.71
N PRO A 59 -6.64 -19.06 -25.29
CA PRO A 59 -7.52 -17.99 -24.79
C PRO A 59 -8.99 -18.38 -24.65
N GLU A 60 -9.55 -19.15 -25.59
CA GLU A 60 -10.94 -19.63 -25.55
C GLU A 60 -11.18 -20.49 -24.30
N GLN A 61 -10.26 -21.40 -24.01
CA GLN A 61 -10.35 -22.28 -22.86
C GLN A 61 -10.17 -21.52 -21.54
N ARG A 62 -9.24 -20.54 -21.49
CA ARG A 62 -9.08 -19.67 -20.31
C ARG A 62 -10.35 -18.88 -20.02
N LEU A 63 -10.97 -18.32 -21.05
CA LEU A 63 -12.21 -17.57 -20.92
C LEU A 63 -13.34 -18.47 -20.39
N GLU A 64 -13.50 -19.67 -20.96
CA GLU A 64 -14.49 -20.65 -20.51
C GLU A 64 -14.26 -21.06 -19.05
N GLN A 65 -13.01 -21.35 -18.66
CA GLN A 65 -12.64 -21.70 -17.29
C GLN A 65 -12.96 -20.56 -16.31
N ALA A 66 -12.62 -19.33 -16.67
CA ALA A 66 -12.91 -18.16 -15.85
C ALA A 66 -14.41 -17.91 -15.69
N GLN A 67 -15.19 -18.00 -16.77
CA GLN A 67 -16.64 -17.87 -16.73
C GLN A 67 -17.30 -18.99 -15.90
N SER A 68 -16.79 -20.22 -16.04
CA SER A 68 -17.21 -21.37 -15.23
C SER A 68 -16.95 -21.14 -13.75
N PHE A 69 -15.76 -20.63 -13.40
CA PHE A 69 -15.42 -20.28 -12.01
C PHE A 69 -16.36 -19.22 -11.45
N LEU A 70 -16.55 -18.10 -12.16
CA LEU A 70 -17.41 -16.99 -11.75
C LEU A 70 -18.87 -17.43 -11.55
N THR A 71 -19.36 -18.36 -12.37
CA THR A 71 -20.73 -18.88 -12.30
C THR A 71 -20.90 -19.88 -11.16
N ARG A 72 -19.92 -20.78 -10.96
CA ARG A 72 -19.99 -21.86 -9.96
C ARG A 72 -19.65 -21.38 -8.55
N PHE A 73 -18.80 -20.37 -8.43
CA PHE A 73 -18.30 -19.86 -7.14
C PHE A 73 -18.50 -18.35 -7.00
N PRO A 74 -19.73 -17.81 -7.15
CA PRO A 74 -20.00 -16.37 -7.06
C PRO A 74 -19.77 -15.78 -5.66
N GLN A 75 -19.51 -16.64 -4.66
CA GLN A 75 -19.22 -16.30 -3.27
C GLN A 75 -17.73 -16.41 -2.92
N SER A 76 -16.89 -16.69 -3.92
CA SER A 76 -15.45 -16.85 -3.73
C SER A 76 -14.78 -15.55 -3.30
N SER A 77 -13.75 -15.64 -2.46
CA SER A 77 -12.84 -14.51 -2.19
C SER A 77 -11.87 -14.23 -3.34
N PHE A 78 -11.92 -15.04 -4.40
CA PHE A 78 -10.97 -15.06 -5.52
C PHE A 78 -11.61 -14.64 -6.86
N LEU A 79 -12.75 -13.94 -6.80
CA LEU A 79 -13.41 -13.45 -8.02
C LEU A 79 -12.53 -12.49 -8.82
N PHE A 80 -11.66 -11.71 -8.16
CA PHE A 80 -10.82 -10.76 -8.87
C PHE A 80 -9.86 -11.46 -9.84
N GLN A 81 -9.21 -12.58 -9.47
CA GLN A 81 -8.34 -13.30 -10.39
C GLN A 81 -9.13 -13.90 -11.55
N ALA A 82 -10.32 -14.44 -11.28
CA ALA A 82 -11.17 -14.99 -12.33
C ALA A 82 -11.62 -13.89 -13.32
N TYR A 83 -11.99 -12.71 -12.82
CA TYR A 83 -12.28 -11.56 -13.69
C TYR A 83 -11.05 -11.08 -14.46
N GLU A 84 -9.88 -11.04 -13.86
CA GLU A 84 -8.62 -10.70 -14.54
C GLU A 84 -8.30 -11.68 -15.67
N VAL A 85 -8.41 -12.99 -15.41
CA VAL A 85 -8.18 -14.03 -16.43
C VAL A 85 -9.19 -13.91 -17.56
N ALA A 86 -10.48 -13.69 -17.24
CA ALA A 86 -11.52 -13.46 -18.24
C ALA A 86 -11.24 -12.21 -19.08
N ALA A 87 -10.79 -11.12 -18.46
CA ALA A 87 -10.47 -9.88 -19.14
C ALA A 87 -9.33 -10.07 -20.14
N ARG A 88 -8.21 -10.64 -19.70
CA ARG A 88 -7.03 -10.92 -20.54
C ARG A 88 -7.38 -11.87 -21.68
N ALA A 89 -8.07 -12.97 -21.39
CA ALA A 89 -8.50 -13.92 -22.41
C ALA A 89 -9.43 -13.26 -23.45
N SER A 90 -10.32 -12.35 -23.03
CA SER A 90 -11.17 -11.60 -23.96
C SER A 90 -10.37 -10.63 -24.83
N PHE A 91 -9.35 -9.95 -24.27
CA PHE A 91 -8.44 -9.10 -25.04
C PHE A 91 -7.65 -9.90 -26.09
N ASP A 92 -7.18 -11.09 -25.73
CA ASP A 92 -6.47 -12.00 -26.64
C ASP A 92 -7.36 -12.47 -27.80
N LEU A 93 -8.68 -12.58 -27.55
CA LEU A 93 -9.70 -12.93 -28.54
C LEU A 93 -10.25 -11.70 -29.30
N HIS A 94 -9.71 -10.51 -29.04
CA HIS A 94 -10.18 -9.23 -29.57
C HIS A 94 -11.64 -8.88 -29.22
N ASP A 95 -12.24 -9.52 -28.21
CA ASP A 95 -13.51 -9.11 -27.61
C ASP A 95 -13.25 -8.03 -26.54
N TYR A 96 -12.93 -6.83 -27.02
CA TYR A 96 -12.56 -5.71 -26.17
C TYR A 96 -13.69 -5.25 -25.24
N ASN A 97 -14.96 -5.35 -25.67
CA ASN A 97 -16.08 -4.92 -24.83
C ASN A 97 -16.27 -5.85 -23.63
N SER A 98 -16.25 -7.16 -23.84
CA SER A 98 -16.30 -8.12 -22.74
C SER A 98 -15.05 -8.01 -21.87
N GLY A 99 -13.88 -7.85 -22.49
CA GLY A 99 -12.62 -7.68 -21.77
C GLY A 99 -12.62 -6.48 -20.84
N LEU A 100 -13.08 -5.31 -21.31
CA LEU A 100 -13.19 -4.10 -20.49
C LEU A 100 -14.23 -4.25 -19.37
N ASN A 101 -15.33 -4.96 -19.61
CA ASN A 101 -16.32 -5.26 -18.57
C ASN A 101 -15.73 -6.14 -17.46
N TYR A 102 -15.03 -7.21 -17.82
CA TYR A 102 -14.34 -8.06 -16.85
C TYR A 102 -13.21 -7.31 -16.14
N ALA A 103 -12.44 -6.49 -16.85
CA ALA A 103 -11.40 -5.66 -16.26
C ALA A 103 -11.97 -4.69 -15.22
N GLY A 104 -13.07 -4.00 -15.54
CA GLY A 104 -13.77 -3.12 -14.60
C GLY A 104 -14.24 -3.86 -13.35
N LYS A 105 -14.77 -5.08 -13.47
CA LYS A 105 -15.15 -5.90 -12.31
C LYS A 105 -13.97 -6.33 -11.46
N SER A 106 -12.83 -6.67 -12.08
CA SER A 106 -11.60 -7.00 -11.35
C SER A 106 -11.05 -5.79 -10.61
N LEU A 107 -10.92 -4.65 -11.31
CA LEU A 107 -10.35 -3.41 -10.77
C LEU A 107 -11.26 -2.75 -9.72
N ALA A 108 -12.57 -3.01 -9.75
CA ALA A 108 -13.49 -2.61 -8.69
C ALA A 108 -13.23 -3.35 -7.37
N LEU A 109 -12.71 -4.58 -7.41
CA LEU A 109 -12.35 -5.35 -6.22
C LEU A 109 -10.93 -5.01 -5.75
N LEU A 110 -9.96 -5.04 -6.65
CA LEU A 110 -8.57 -4.70 -6.37
C LEU A 110 -8.03 -3.75 -7.45
N PRO A 111 -8.09 -2.43 -7.24
CA PRO A 111 -7.66 -1.45 -8.23
C PRO A 111 -6.15 -1.41 -8.43
N GLU A 112 -5.34 -1.83 -7.43
CA GLU A 112 -3.88 -1.81 -7.50
C GLU A 112 -3.31 -3.01 -8.28
N ASN A 113 -3.83 -3.23 -9.49
CA ASN A 113 -3.36 -4.26 -10.42
C ASN A 113 -2.75 -3.62 -11.69
N PRO A 114 -1.48 -3.19 -11.63
CA PRO A 114 -0.83 -2.52 -12.76
C PRO A 114 -0.81 -3.37 -14.04
N LEU A 115 -0.69 -4.69 -13.94
CA LEU A 115 -0.61 -5.55 -15.12
C LEU A 115 -1.92 -5.54 -15.92
N LEU A 116 -3.06 -5.55 -15.22
CA LEU A 116 -4.36 -5.43 -15.85
C LEU A 116 -4.63 -3.99 -16.30
N LEU A 117 -4.23 -2.99 -15.50
CA LEU A 117 -4.39 -1.57 -15.85
C LEU A 117 -3.66 -1.20 -17.15
N VAL A 118 -2.43 -1.67 -17.35
CA VAL A 118 -1.68 -1.43 -18.60
C VAL A 118 -2.47 -1.94 -19.81
N SER A 119 -2.96 -3.17 -19.73
CA SER A 119 -3.73 -3.80 -20.82
C SER A 119 -5.06 -3.07 -21.05
N THR A 120 -5.72 -2.69 -19.96
CA THR A 120 -7.00 -1.96 -19.98
C THR A 120 -6.83 -0.58 -20.62
N ALA A 121 -5.80 0.18 -20.22
CA ALA A 121 -5.52 1.50 -20.75
C ALA A 121 -5.22 1.47 -22.26
N ASP A 122 -4.42 0.50 -22.73
CA ASP A 122 -4.15 0.34 -24.17
C ASP A 122 -5.44 0.03 -24.95
N VAL A 123 -6.27 -0.88 -24.43
CA VAL A 123 -7.56 -1.21 -25.07
C VAL A 123 -8.52 -0.01 -25.05
N GLU A 124 -8.62 0.71 -23.94
CA GLU A 124 -9.45 1.91 -23.83
C GLU A 124 -9.01 3.02 -24.79
N ALA A 125 -7.71 3.25 -24.92
CA ALA A 125 -7.17 4.20 -25.88
C ALA A 125 -7.54 3.82 -27.32
N ARG A 126 -7.43 2.54 -27.69
CA ARG A 126 -7.86 2.04 -29.02
C ARG A 126 -9.36 2.14 -29.25
N GLN A 127 -10.16 2.08 -28.19
CA GLN A 127 -11.62 2.21 -28.22
C GLN A 127 -12.10 3.66 -28.01
N GLN A 128 -11.21 4.65 -28.11
CA GLN A 128 -11.51 6.08 -27.95
C GLN A 128 -12.12 6.46 -26.58
N ARG A 129 -11.87 5.66 -25.54
CA ARG A 129 -12.27 5.94 -24.14
C ARG A 129 -11.19 6.75 -23.43
N LYS A 130 -10.94 7.96 -23.93
CA LYS A 130 -9.76 8.79 -23.62
C LYS A 130 -9.55 9.06 -22.12
N GLU A 131 -10.57 9.52 -21.42
CA GLU A 131 -10.47 9.86 -19.99
C GLU A 131 -10.11 8.63 -19.13
N ALA A 132 -10.76 7.49 -19.41
CA ALA A 132 -10.46 6.23 -18.73
C ALA A 132 -9.05 5.72 -19.04
N ALA A 133 -8.64 5.79 -20.31
CA ALA A 133 -7.30 5.37 -20.74
C ALA A 133 -6.20 6.18 -20.04
N ILE A 134 -6.35 7.51 -19.98
CA ILE A 134 -5.41 8.40 -19.28
C ILE A 134 -5.36 8.03 -17.79
N SER A 135 -6.52 7.91 -17.14
CA SER A 135 -6.58 7.59 -15.71
C SER A 135 -5.95 6.24 -15.39
N HIS A 136 -6.29 5.17 -16.13
CA HIS A 136 -5.74 3.84 -15.89
C HIS A 136 -4.26 3.73 -16.24
N ALA A 137 -3.78 4.46 -17.26
CA ALA A 137 -2.35 4.52 -17.58
C ALA A 137 -1.56 5.18 -16.44
N GLN A 138 -2.05 6.28 -15.88
CA GLN A 138 -1.42 6.98 -14.76
C GLN A 138 -1.39 6.12 -13.50
N ASP A 139 -2.52 5.50 -13.14
CA ASP A 139 -2.59 4.53 -12.02
C ASP A 139 -1.63 3.35 -12.27
N ALA A 140 -1.54 2.83 -13.50
CA ALA A 140 -0.60 1.75 -13.82
C ALA A 140 0.87 2.17 -13.60
N ILE A 141 1.26 3.35 -14.05
CA ILE A 141 2.63 3.88 -13.88
C ILE A 141 2.96 4.02 -12.40
N GLU A 142 2.06 4.63 -11.63
CA GLU A 142 2.23 4.82 -10.19
C GLU A 142 2.39 3.48 -9.46
N TYR A 143 1.51 2.52 -9.73
CA TYR A 143 1.58 1.21 -9.09
C TYR A 143 2.79 0.40 -9.54
N LEU A 144 3.18 0.47 -10.82
CA LEU A 144 4.41 -0.19 -11.29
C LEU A 144 5.63 0.34 -10.55
N ASP A 145 5.72 1.64 -10.29
CA ASP A 145 6.85 2.23 -9.56
C ASP A 145 6.99 1.68 -8.14
N ARG A 146 5.86 1.40 -7.49
CA ARG A 146 5.81 0.82 -6.16
C ARG A 146 5.78 -0.71 -6.15
N LEU A 147 5.59 -1.41 -7.26
CA LEU A 147 5.43 -2.87 -7.26
C LEU A 147 6.76 -3.61 -7.05
N SER A 148 6.75 -4.59 -6.16
CA SER A 148 7.83 -5.57 -6.05
C SER A 148 7.89 -6.48 -7.28
N ALA A 149 8.97 -7.25 -7.41
CA ALA A 149 8.99 -8.35 -8.37
C ALA A 149 7.84 -9.31 -8.07
N LEU A 150 7.17 -9.77 -9.14
CA LEU A 150 6.12 -10.79 -9.05
C LEU A 150 6.75 -12.14 -8.73
N SER A 151 6.08 -12.95 -7.92
CA SER A 151 6.53 -14.30 -7.58
C SER A 151 6.75 -15.21 -8.81
N THR A 152 6.01 -14.95 -9.89
CA THR A 152 6.04 -15.71 -11.15
C THR A 152 7.09 -15.23 -12.15
N VAL A 153 7.84 -14.17 -11.85
CA VAL A 153 8.83 -13.58 -12.76
C VAL A 153 10.22 -13.69 -12.14
N ALA A 154 11.18 -14.20 -12.91
CA ALA A 154 12.56 -14.28 -12.46
C ALA A 154 13.09 -12.87 -12.09
N PRO A 155 13.74 -12.67 -10.93
CA PRO A 155 14.15 -11.35 -10.45
C PRO A 155 14.97 -10.54 -11.47
N GLU A 156 15.83 -11.21 -12.24
CA GLU A 156 16.64 -10.63 -13.30
C GLU A 156 15.83 -10.09 -14.48
N SER A 157 14.64 -10.66 -14.73
CA SER A 157 13.74 -10.26 -15.83
C SER A 157 12.73 -9.18 -15.41
N TRP A 158 12.59 -8.92 -14.10
CA TRP A 158 11.58 -8.00 -13.59
C TRP A 158 11.78 -6.56 -14.05
N GLN A 159 13.03 -6.07 -14.07
CA GLN A 159 13.30 -4.68 -14.46
C GLN A 159 12.97 -4.43 -15.93
N ASP A 160 13.32 -5.36 -16.81
CA ASP A 160 12.99 -5.29 -18.23
C ASP A 160 11.48 -5.38 -18.47
N LEU A 161 10.80 -6.26 -17.74
CA LEU A 161 9.35 -6.37 -17.79
C LEU A 161 8.67 -5.08 -17.35
N LYS A 162 9.06 -4.55 -16.19
CA LYS A 162 8.55 -3.30 -15.63
C LYS A 162 8.76 -2.13 -16.60
N ALA A 163 9.94 -2.03 -17.22
CA ALA A 163 10.22 -1.01 -18.22
C ALA A 163 9.27 -1.11 -19.43
N LYS A 164 9.02 -2.31 -19.97
CA LYS A 164 8.10 -2.53 -21.09
C LYS A 164 6.64 -2.22 -20.73
N LEU A 165 6.21 -2.59 -19.52
CA LEU A 165 4.87 -2.28 -19.01
C LEU A 165 4.68 -0.77 -18.87
N LYS A 166 5.65 -0.07 -18.26
CA LYS A 166 5.62 1.40 -18.17
C LYS A 166 5.63 2.06 -19.55
N ALA A 167 6.43 1.55 -20.49
CA ALA A 167 6.43 2.06 -21.87
C ALA A 167 5.04 1.94 -22.52
N THR A 168 4.35 0.82 -22.29
CA THR A 168 2.99 0.58 -22.81
C THR A 168 1.97 1.52 -22.16
N ALA A 169 2.06 1.74 -20.84
CA ALA A 169 1.18 2.68 -20.14
C ALA A 169 1.35 4.12 -20.66
N HIS A 170 2.59 4.61 -20.72
CA HIS A 170 2.89 5.94 -21.26
C HIS A 170 2.46 6.09 -22.73
N PHE A 171 2.59 5.02 -23.52
CA PHE A 171 2.11 5.00 -24.89
C PHE A 171 0.58 5.10 -24.99
N ALA A 172 -0.16 4.36 -24.15
CA ALA A 172 -1.61 4.45 -24.08
C ALA A 172 -2.09 5.84 -23.65
N GLU A 173 -1.44 6.43 -22.64
CA GLU A 173 -1.68 7.81 -22.21
C GLU A 173 -1.43 8.81 -23.34
N GLY A 174 -0.27 8.72 -23.99
CA GLY A 174 0.11 9.60 -25.10
C GLY A 174 -0.85 9.51 -26.27
N ARG A 175 -1.34 8.31 -26.61
CA ARG A 175 -2.37 8.11 -27.64
C ARG A 175 -3.68 8.83 -27.28
N ALA A 176 -4.20 8.59 -26.08
CA ALA A 176 -5.45 9.20 -25.64
C ALA A 176 -5.37 10.73 -25.56
N LEU A 177 -4.24 11.27 -25.07
CA LEU A 177 -3.97 12.71 -25.04
C LEU A 177 -3.89 13.32 -26.44
N LEU A 178 -3.25 12.63 -27.40
CA LEU A 178 -3.17 13.10 -28.78
C LEU A 178 -4.56 13.17 -29.40
N GLU A 179 -5.37 12.13 -29.24
CA GLU A 179 -6.74 12.08 -29.75
C GLU A 179 -7.59 13.20 -29.16
N GLU A 180 -7.53 13.45 -27.84
CA GLU A 180 -8.23 14.59 -27.22
C GLU A 180 -7.75 15.94 -27.78
N ALA A 181 -6.44 16.10 -27.96
CA ALA A 181 -5.88 17.33 -28.49
C ALA A 181 -6.28 17.61 -29.95
N LEU A 182 -6.46 16.56 -30.76
CA LEU A 182 -6.84 16.69 -32.17
C LEU A 182 -8.31 17.07 -32.36
N GLU A 183 -9.18 16.77 -31.40
CA GLU A 183 -10.59 17.20 -31.42
C GLU A 183 -10.80 18.66 -30.98
N LEU A 184 -9.83 19.23 -30.26
CA LEU A 184 -9.92 20.60 -29.78
C LEU A 184 -9.39 21.60 -30.82
N PRO A 185 -9.97 22.81 -30.90
CA PRO A 185 -9.38 23.89 -31.68
C PRO A 185 -8.03 24.34 -31.09
N LYS A 186 -7.24 25.05 -31.88
CA LYS A 186 -5.99 25.66 -31.39
C LYS A 186 -6.28 26.59 -30.21
N GLY A 187 -5.57 26.40 -29.12
CA GLY A 187 -5.72 27.14 -27.87
C GLY A 187 -4.93 26.52 -26.73
N GLU A 188 -4.94 27.16 -25.56
CA GLU A 188 -4.12 26.77 -24.40
C GLU A 188 -4.35 25.32 -23.96
N ARG A 189 -5.62 24.87 -23.94
CA ARG A 189 -5.97 23.49 -23.57
C ARG A 189 -5.35 22.46 -24.52
N ARG A 190 -5.45 22.70 -25.84
CA ARG A 190 -4.83 21.84 -26.85
C ARG A 190 -3.30 21.81 -26.68
N THR A 191 -2.69 22.96 -26.46
CA THR A 191 -1.24 23.06 -26.22
C THR A 191 -0.80 22.32 -24.95
N ALA A 192 -1.57 22.39 -23.87
CA ALA A 192 -1.30 21.65 -22.64
C ALA A 192 -1.40 20.13 -22.84
N LEU A 193 -2.44 19.65 -23.53
CA LEU A 193 -2.59 18.23 -23.86
C LEU A 193 -1.45 17.72 -24.75
N LEU A 194 -1.06 18.48 -25.78
CA LEU A 194 0.07 18.11 -26.65
C LEU A 194 1.39 18.06 -25.88
N ARG A 195 1.61 18.97 -24.93
CA ARG A 195 2.81 18.95 -24.08
C ARG A 195 2.86 17.68 -23.22
N ASN A 196 1.74 17.30 -22.60
CA ASN A 196 1.66 16.09 -21.80
C ASN A 196 1.80 14.83 -22.69
N CYS A 197 1.17 14.84 -23.87
CA CYS A 197 1.29 13.79 -24.87
C CYS A 197 2.75 13.55 -25.29
N LEU A 198 3.48 14.61 -25.61
CA LEU A 198 4.91 14.55 -25.95
C LEU A 198 5.72 13.96 -24.79
N ALA A 199 5.53 14.46 -23.56
CA ALA A 199 6.23 13.96 -22.39
C ALA A 199 6.00 12.46 -22.16
N SER A 200 4.76 11.98 -22.27
CA SER A 200 4.45 10.55 -22.13
C SER A 200 5.06 9.73 -23.27
N LEU A 201 4.96 10.16 -24.52
CA LEU A 201 5.52 9.41 -25.66
C LEU A 201 7.05 9.39 -25.69
N GLU A 202 7.71 10.45 -25.23
CA GLU A 202 9.16 10.50 -25.06
C GLU A 202 9.62 9.50 -23.99
N GLU A 203 8.92 9.44 -22.86
CA GLU A 203 9.21 8.47 -21.81
C GLU A 203 8.94 7.03 -22.27
N ALA A 204 7.87 6.80 -23.03
CA ALA A 204 7.60 5.52 -23.66
C ALA A 204 8.73 5.10 -24.62
N GLN A 205 9.24 6.02 -25.44
CA GLN A 205 10.36 5.75 -26.35
C GLN A 205 11.66 5.50 -25.59
N ARG A 206 11.90 6.21 -24.48
CA ARG A 206 13.07 6.01 -23.62
C ARG A 206 13.07 4.60 -23.01
N LEU A 207 11.91 4.14 -22.54
CA LEU A 207 11.73 2.84 -21.91
C LEU A 207 11.70 1.68 -22.94
N ASN A 208 11.22 1.93 -24.16
CA ASN A 208 11.21 0.94 -25.24
C ASN A 208 11.49 1.57 -26.62
N SER A 209 12.78 1.83 -26.88
CA SER A 209 13.22 2.49 -28.12
C SER A 209 13.10 1.63 -29.39
N SER A 210 12.85 0.33 -29.22
CA SER A 210 12.70 -0.61 -30.34
C SER A 210 11.29 -0.62 -30.95
N ASP A 211 10.30 -0.03 -30.26
CA ASP A 211 8.92 0.00 -30.75
C ASP A 211 8.72 1.14 -31.76
N SER A 212 8.52 0.75 -33.02
CA SER A 212 8.32 1.66 -34.14
C SER A 212 7.01 2.45 -34.05
N GLU A 213 6.00 1.93 -33.34
CA GLU A 213 4.70 2.58 -33.20
C GLU A 213 4.76 3.74 -32.21
N ILE A 214 5.52 3.59 -31.12
CA ILE A 214 5.80 4.69 -30.19
C ILE A 214 6.45 5.85 -30.94
N THR A 215 7.49 5.54 -31.73
CA THR A 215 8.23 6.54 -32.51
C THR A 215 7.34 7.20 -33.57
N TYR A 216 6.47 6.44 -34.22
CA TYR A 216 5.52 6.96 -35.20
C TYR A 216 4.51 7.93 -34.55
N LEU A 217 3.93 7.54 -33.41
CA LEU A 217 2.96 8.35 -32.69
C LEU A 217 3.58 9.62 -32.12
N LEU A 218 4.82 9.55 -31.62
CA LEU A 218 5.61 10.72 -31.22
C LEU A 218 5.77 11.71 -32.40
N GLY A 219 6.04 11.20 -33.61
CA GLY A 219 6.11 12.03 -34.82
C GLY A 219 4.79 12.74 -35.14
N LEU A 220 3.63 12.07 -34.94
CA LEU A 220 2.31 12.70 -35.12
C LEU A 220 2.03 13.77 -34.06
N ALA A 221 2.42 13.53 -32.81
CA ALA A 221 2.28 14.49 -31.72
C ALA A 221 3.15 15.74 -31.97
N GLN A 222 4.42 15.54 -32.36
CA GLN A 222 5.35 16.62 -32.72
C GLN A 222 4.82 17.43 -33.91
N LEU A 223 4.32 16.77 -34.96
CA LEU A 223 3.70 17.45 -36.09
C LEU A 223 2.48 18.29 -35.66
N SER A 224 1.65 17.75 -34.77
CA SER A 224 0.47 18.42 -34.23
C SER A 224 0.80 19.62 -33.34
N ALA A 225 1.97 19.59 -32.70
CA ALA A 225 2.58 20.65 -31.92
C ALA A 225 3.42 21.64 -32.76
N GLU A 226 3.44 21.48 -34.08
CA GLU A 226 4.19 22.31 -35.03
C GLU A 226 5.72 22.18 -34.90
N GLU A 227 6.21 21.10 -34.27
CA GLU A 227 7.62 20.73 -34.17
C GLU A 227 8.07 19.94 -35.41
N LEU A 228 8.14 20.63 -36.56
CA LEU A 228 8.34 20.01 -37.88
C LEU A 228 9.63 19.19 -38.02
N LEU A 229 10.77 19.71 -37.53
CA LEU A 229 12.05 18.99 -37.62
C LEU A 229 12.10 17.74 -36.72
N PRO A 230 11.71 17.82 -35.42
CA PRO A 230 11.54 16.63 -34.59
C PRO A 230 10.59 15.60 -35.19
N ALA A 231 9.43 16.03 -35.70
CA ALA A 231 8.45 15.14 -36.35
C ALA A 231 9.05 14.40 -37.55
N ALA A 232 9.80 15.12 -38.41
CA ALA A 232 10.49 14.53 -39.54
C ALA A 232 11.53 13.47 -39.10
N ALA A 233 12.29 13.74 -38.04
CA ALA A 233 13.25 12.77 -37.49
C ALA A 233 12.55 11.48 -36.99
N SER A 234 11.43 11.62 -36.27
CA SER A 234 10.62 10.50 -35.79
C SER A 234 10.04 9.65 -36.94
N PHE A 235 9.50 10.30 -37.97
CA PHE A 235 8.98 9.59 -39.15
C PHE A 235 10.09 8.89 -39.95
N LEU A 236 11.24 9.54 -40.13
CA LEU A 236 12.39 8.92 -40.80
C LEU A 236 12.91 7.70 -40.02
N SER A 237 12.97 7.79 -38.69
CA SER A 237 13.34 6.66 -37.82
C SER A 237 12.35 5.50 -37.97
N THR A 238 11.05 5.80 -37.99
CA THR A 238 9.99 4.80 -38.21
C THR A 238 10.11 4.16 -39.60
N TYR A 239 10.34 4.95 -40.65
CA TYR A 239 10.54 4.44 -42.00
C TYR A 239 11.73 3.47 -42.08
N LYS A 240 12.85 3.82 -41.44
CA LYS A 240 14.06 2.99 -41.40
C LYS A 240 13.87 1.65 -40.69
N SER A 241 12.91 1.54 -39.76
CA SER A 241 12.58 0.28 -39.09
C SER A 241 11.99 -0.78 -40.04
N LYS A 242 11.54 -0.37 -41.24
CA LYS A 242 10.90 -1.24 -42.25
C LYS A 242 9.67 -2.00 -41.71
N ASP A 243 8.97 -1.40 -40.75
CA ASP A 243 7.73 -1.93 -40.19
C ASP A 243 6.51 -1.63 -41.09
N THR A 244 5.33 -2.12 -40.71
CA THR A 244 4.04 -1.86 -41.37
C THR A 244 3.68 -0.37 -41.42
N LEU A 245 4.26 0.45 -40.53
CA LEU A 245 4.10 1.90 -40.49
C LEU A 245 5.06 2.65 -41.42
N ALA A 246 6.04 1.97 -42.03
CA ALA A 246 7.08 2.64 -42.81
C ALA A 246 6.53 3.46 -43.97
N ALA A 247 5.53 2.96 -44.70
CA ALA A 247 4.91 3.67 -45.80
C ALA A 247 4.26 4.99 -45.33
N LYS A 248 3.40 4.92 -44.30
CA LYS A 248 2.75 6.10 -43.70
C LYS A 248 3.76 7.09 -43.13
N ALA A 249 4.81 6.59 -42.48
CA ALA A 249 5.86 7.42 -41.94
C ALA A 249 6.60 8.18 -43.06
N PHE A 250 6.89 7.52 -44.18
CA PHE A 250 7.51 8.16 -45.33
C PHE A 250 6.61 9.25 -45.95
N GLU A 251 5.30 8.99 -46.08
CA GLU A 251 4.32 9.98 -46.56
C GLU A 251 4.29 11.24 -45.67
N ASN A 252 4.26 11.06 -44.34
CA ASN A 252 4.30 12.18 -43.40
C ASN A 252 5.64 12.93 -43.47
N PHE A 253 6.76 12.21 -43.57
CA PHE A 253 8.10 12.80 -43.74
C PHE A 253 8.18 13.65 -45.02
N GLU A 254 7.68 13.14 -46.15
CA GLU A 254 7.66 13.85 -47.42
C GLU A 254 6.74 15.07 -47.37
N THR A 255 5.62 14.98 -46.65
CA THR A 255 4.71 16.11 -46.42
C THR A 255 5.41 17.24 -45.67
N ILE A 256 6.14 16.93 -44.59
CA ILE A 256 6.92 17.94 -43.85
C ILE A 256 8.01 18.56 -44.74
N TYR A 257 8.71 17.74 -45.55
CA TYR A 257 9.68 18.27 -46.51
C TYR A 257 9.02 19.27 -47.47
N LYS A 258 7.85 18.94 -48.03
CA LYS A 258 7.09 19.84 -48.91
C LYS A 258 6.68 21.13 -48.19
N MET A 259 6.25 21.06 -46.93
CA MET A 259 5.90 22.22 -46.12
C MET A 259 7.09 23.16 -45.89
N LEU A 260 8.25 22.64 -45.51
CA LEU A 260 9.47 23.44 -45.28
C LEU A 260 10.12 23.92 -46.59
N LYS A 261 9.95 23.18 -47.70
CA LYS A 261 10.45 23.57 -49.02
C LYS A 261 9.70 24.75 -49.62
N LEU A 262 8.48 25.06 -49.16
CA LEU A 262 7.77 26.29 -49.57
C LEU A 262 8.57 27.57 -49.24
N ASP A 263 9.59 27.49 -48.36
CA ASP A 263 10.53 28.57 -48.05
C ASP A 263 11.82 28.58 -48.92
N GLY A 264 11.95 27.65 -49.88
CA GLY A 264 12.80 27.78 -51.08
C GLY A 264 14.30 27.44 -50.99
N ARG A 265 14.81 26.78 -49.93
CA ARG A 265 16.29 26.74 -49.69
C ARG A 265 16.97 25.38 -49.47
N GLU A 266 16.28 24.23 -49.55
CA GLU A 266 16.90 22.93 -49.18
C GLU A 266 16.61 21.75 -50.14
N SER A 267 17.66 20.96 -50.45
CA SER A 267 17.55 19.69 -51.19
C SER A 267 17.04 18.55 -50.30
N PHE A 268 16.36 17.57 -50.89
CA PHE A 268 15.84 16.41 -50.13
C PHE A 268 16.94 15.67 -49.35
N GLU A 269 18.11 15.49 -49.96
CA GLU A 269 19.27 14.84 -49.30
C GLU A 269 19.82 15.64 -48.12
N SER A 270 19.83 16.98 -48.20
CA SER A 270 20.19 17.84 -47.06
C SER A 270 19.17 17.71 -45.93
N PHE A 271 17.88 17.69 -46.28
CA PHE A 271 16.79 17.56 -45.32
C PHE A 271 16.85 16.22 -44.58
N VAL A 272 17.10 15.12 -45.30
CA VAL A 272 17.31 13.79 -44.69
C VAL A 272 18.48 13.84 -43.71
N ARG A 273 19.65 14.37 -44.09
CA ARG A 273 20.80 14.48 -43.18
C ARG A 273 20.50 15.32 -41.94
N ARG A 274 19.76 16.43 -42.11
CA ARG A 274 19.37 17.28 -40.98
C ARG A 274 18.41 16.56 -40.02
N ALA A 275 17.44 15.82 -40.56
CA ALA A 275 16.54 14.99 -39.76
C ALA A 275 17.28 13.84 -39.06
N GLU A 276 18.32 13.27 -39.68
CA GLU A 276 19.20 12.26 -39.05
C GLU A 276 20.07 12.83 -37.93
N GLN A 277 20.48 14.09 -38.07
CA GLN A 277 21.31 14.83 -37.11
C GLN A 277 20.51 15.45 -35.96
N GLN A 278 19.18 15.44 -36.04
CA GLN A 278 18.35 15.87 -34.92
C GLN A 278 18.66 14.99 -33.70
N PRO A 279 18.99 15.59 -32.54
CA PRO A 279 19.18 14.84 -31.33
C PRO A 279 17.92 14.01 -31.06
N ARG A 280 18.06 12.68 -31.01
CA ARG A 280 16.97 11.81 -30.55
C ARG A 280 16.57 12.27 -29.16
N ALA A 281 15.29 12.14 -28.79
CA ALA A 281 14.85 12.40 -27.41
C ALA A 281 15.71 11.65 -26.36
N SER A 282 16.34 10.52 -26.74
CA SER A 282 17.30 9.80 -25.91
C SER A 282 18.60 10.56 -25.58
N SER A 283 18.89 11.72 -26.17
CA SER A 283 20.05 12.56 -25.83
C SER A 283 19.69 13.77 -24.96
N ARG A 284 18.41 14.04 -24.73
CA ARG A 284 17.96 14.81 -23.57
C ARG A 284 17.70 13.81 -22.45
N SER A 285 18.77 13.22 -21.94
CA SER A 285 18.71 12.82 -20.53
C SER A 285 18.25 14.07 -19.77
N PRO A 286 17.29 14.00 -18.84
CA PRO A 286 17.33 14.93 -17.73
C PRO A 286 18.79 14.85 -17.26
N SER A 287 19.48 15.99 -17.16
CA SER A 287 20.69 16.00 -16.35
C SER A 287 20.36 15.17 -15.11
N PRO A 288 21.16 14.14 -14.76
CA PRO A 288 21.01 13.55 -13.44
C PRO A 288 20.91 14.75 -12.49
N PRO A 289 19.91 14.82 -11.59
CA PRO A 289 19.80 15.97 -10.68
C PRO A 289 21.21 16.20 -10.18
N ALA A 290 21.75 17.38 -10.55
CA ALA A 290 23.20 17.62 -10.63
C ALA A 290 23.83 16.88 -9.48
N ALA A 291 24.62 15.83 -9.77
CA ALA A 291 25.10 14.87 -8.79
C ALA A 291 25.33 15.66 -7.51
N ALA A 292 24.37 15.55 -6.58
CA ALA A 292 24.44 16.31 -5.36
C ALA A 292 25.80 15.89 -4.85
N THR A 293 26.71 16.87 -4.81
CA THR A 293 28.12 16.71 -4.47
C THR A 293 28.27 15.47 -3.63
N GLU A 294 29.10 14.51 -4.06
CA GLU A 294 29.35 13.16 -3.49
C GLU A 294 29.78 13.15 -1.99
N ASP A 295 29.38 14.18 -1.25
CA ASP A 295 29.66 14.50 0.12
C ASP A 295 28.37 14.72 0.95
N ARG A 296 27.17 14.32 0.47
CA ARG A 296 26.05 14.04 1.39
C ARG A 296 26.39 12.74 2.13
N MET A 297 27.27 12.91 3.12
CA MET A 297 27.83 11.92 4.01
C MET A 297 26.81 10.85 4.39
N VAL A 298 27.22 9.59 4.30
CA VAL A 298 26.55 8.44 4.90
C VAL A 298 26.21 8.75 6.36
N GLN A 299 24.95 9.07 6.66
CA GLN A 299 24.55 9.68 7.94
C GLN A 299 24.80 8.75 9.14
N ARG A 300 25.76 8.99 10.03
CA ARG A 300 26.10 8.09 11.16
C ARG A 300 25.04 8.14 12.27
N LEU A 301 25.00 7.15 13.17
CA LEU A 301 24.14 7.24 14.39
C LEU A 301 24.43 8.51 15.20
N ALA A 302 25.64 9.07 15.07
CA ALA A 302 26.01 10.35 15.65
C ALA A 302 25.19 11.54 15.12
N ASP A 303 24.50 11.40 13.98
CA ASP A 303 23.69 12.45 13.36
C ASP A 303 22.26 12.49 13.95
N TYR A 304 21.93 11.55 14.82
CA TYR A 304 20.69 11.53 15.60
C TYR A 304 20.95 12.14 16.98
N ALA A 305 20.05 13.02 17.40
CA ALA A 305 20.15 13.70 18.69
C ALA A 305 19.45 12.91 19.82
N GLY A 306 18.49 12.04 19.48
CA GLY A 306 17.60 11.36 20.41
C GLY A 306 16.54 12.28 21.01
N SER A 307 15.40 11.70 21.37
CA SER A 307 14.19 12.40 21.82
C SER A 307 14.43 13.35 23.00
N ALA A 308 15.35 13.01 23.91
CA ALA A 308 15.68 13.81 25.08
C ALA A 308 16.25 15.19 24.72
N SER A 309 17.00 15.30 23.62
CA SER A 309 17.58 16.57 23.16
C SER A 309 16.50 17.59 22.77
N CYS A 310 15.37 17.11 22.25
CA CYS A 310 14.27 17.97 21.79
C CYS A 310 13.55 18.66 22.96
N ARG A 311 13.63 18.11 24.19
CA ARG A 311 12.86 18.56 25.35
C ARG A 311 13.16 20.01 25.75
N GLY A 312 14.41 20.47 25.62
CA GLY A 312 14.82 21.81 26.04
C GLY A 312 14.06 22.91 25.29
N CYS A 313 13.98 22.80 23.96
CA CYS A 313 13.30 23.77 23.10
C CYS A 313 11.81 23.43 22.87
N HIS A 314 11.44 22.15 22.86
CA HIS A 314 10.10 21.67 22.52
C HIS A 314 9.39 20.97 23.69
N SER A 315 9.54 21.49 24.91
CA SER A 315 9.06 20.86 26.15
C SER A 315 7.60 20.42 26.12
N ARG A 316 6.69 21.26 25.61
CA ARG A 316 5.26 20.94 25.48
C ARG A 316 5.01 19.76 24.54
N ILE A 317 5.64 19.76 23.37
CA ILE A 317 5.52 18.68 22.37
C ILE A 317 6.06 17.38 22.96
N TYR A 318 7.26 17.44 23.55
CA TYR A 318 7.89 16.28 24.19
C TYR A 318 6.98 15.66 25.26
N ASN A 319 6.43 16.50 26.16
CA ASN A 319 5.57 16.03 27.23
C ASN A 319 4.30 15.36 26.68
N ASN A 320 3.67 15.94 25.65
CA ASN A 320 2.48 15.34 25.03
C ASN A 320 2.81 14.03 24.30
N TRP A 321 3.84 14.03 23.45
CA TRP A 321 4.30 12.85 22.71
C TRP A 321 4.61 11.69 23.65
N SER A 322 5.32 11.94 24.76
CA SER A 322 5.71 10.90 25.73
C SER A 322 4.51 10.14 26.33
N GLN A 323 3.31 10.72 26.25
CA GLN A 323 2.09 10.11 26.74
C GLN A 323 1.35 9.25 25.71
N THR A 324 1.72 9.35 24.44
CA THR A 324 1.05 8.67 23.32
C THR A 324 1.36 7.18 23.25
N GLY A 325 0.59 6.46 22.42
CA GLY A 325 0.85 5.04 22.15
C GLY A 325 2.17 4.81 21.40
N MET A 326 2.59 5.75 20.55
CA MET A 326 3.83 5.66 19.77
C MET A 326 5.07 5.65 20.67
N ALA A 327 5.14 6.60 21.61
CA ALA A 327 6.22 6.67 22.60
C ALA A 327 6.21 5.49 23.58
N LYS A 328 5.04 4.86 23.78
CA LYS A 328 4.85 3.75 24.73
C LYS A 328 4.75 2.38 24.04
N MET A 329 5.09 2.28 22.76
CA MET A 329 4.93 1.04 22.00
C MET A 329 5.91 -0.04 22.47
N LEU A 330 7.17 0.32 22.71
CA LEU A 330 8.14 -0.48 23.44
C LEU A 330 8.69 0.34 24.58
N ARG A 331 8.79 -0.24 25.77
CA ARG A 331 9.46 0.40 26.91
C ARG A 331 10.33 -0.62 27.63
N PRO A 332 11.54 -0.23 28.08
CA PRO A 332 12.31 -1.03 29.03
C PRO A 332 11.49 -1.30 30.29
N TYR A 333 11.83 -2.37 30.98
CA TYR A 333 11.15 -2.76 32.20
C TYR A 333 11.14 -1.63 33.24
N SER A 334 9.95 -1.38 33.75
CA SER A 334 9.73 -0.67 35.00
C SER A 334 8.41 -1.18 35.56
N ALA A 335 8.32 -1.39 36.87
CA ALA A 335 7.12 -1.94 37.50
C ALA A 335 5.87 -1.11 37.16
N GLN A 336 5.98 0.23 37.10
CA GLN A 336 4.88 1.13 36.75
C GLN A 336 4.39 1.00 35.29
N ASN A 337 5.16 0.35 34.42
CA ASN A 337 4.80 0.15 33.02
C ASN A 337 3.91 -1.09 32.81
N VAL A 338 3.91 -2.01 33.78
CA VAL A 338 3.17 -3.28 33.74
C VAL A 338 1.70 -3.04 34.01
N ILE A 339 0.83 -3.49 33.10
CA ILE A 339 -0.63 -3.39 33.24
C ILE A 339 -1.31 -4.75 33.48
N GLY A 340 -0.56 -5.84 33.31
CA GLY A 340 -1.06 -7.21 33.47
C GLY A 340 -1.25 -7.58 34.93
N ASP A 341 -2.13 -8.57 35.15
CA ASP A 341 -2.38 -9.13 36.47
C ASP A 341 -1.36 -10.24 36.78
N PHE A 342 -0.37 -9.92 37.60
CA PHE A 342 0.66 -10.85 38.11
C PHE A 342 0.38 -11.30 39.56
N GLN A 343 -0.82 -11.04 40.08
CA GLN A 343 -1.14 -11.29 41.49
C GLN A 343 -2.35 -12.22 41.69
N SER A 344 -3.43 -12.00 40.95
CA SER A 344 -4.72 -12.65 41.22
C SER A 344 -5.15 -13.64 40.13
N ASN A 345 -5.03 -13.23 38.85
CA ASN A 345 -5.35 -14.07 37.69
C ASN A 345 -4.11 -14.30 36.85
N ASN A 346 -3.08 -14.88 37.48
CA ASN A 346 -1.72 -14.89 36.96
C ASN A 346 -1.25 -16.27 36.48
N ASP A 347 -2.17 -17.22 36.31
CA ASP A 347 -1.88 -18.52 35.70
C ASP A 347 -2.48 -18.60 34.28
N PHE A 348 -1.76 -19.26 33.39
CA PHE A 348 -2.23 -19.61 32.05
C PHE A 348 -2.08 -21.12 31.81
N TYR A 349 -3.05 -21.72 31.14
CA TYR A 349 -3.11 -23.16 30.90
C TYR A 349 -3.13 -23.50 29.41
N LEU A 350 -2.36 -24.50 29.00
CA LEU A 350 -2.54 -25.15 27.70
C LEU A 350 -3.96 -25.75 27.64
N GLY A 351 -4.68 -25.46 26.57
CA GLY A 351 -6.08 -25.86 26.39
C GLY A 351 -7.08 -24.72 26.60
N ASP A 352 -6.67 -23.61 27.24
CA ASP A 352 -7.42 -22.37 27.17
C ASP A 352 -7.28 -21.79 25.74
N ASP A 353 -8.39 -21.31 25.18
CA ASP A 353 -8.49 -20.82 23.81
C ASP A 353 -9.00 -19.37 23.80
N ALA A 354 -8.55 -18.59 22.83
CA ALA A 354 -9.06 -17.25 22.57
C ALA A 354 -9.29 -17.09 21.07
N ARG A 355 -10.48 -16.65 20.69
CA ARG A 355 -10.86 -16.42 19.30
C ARG A 355 -11.40 -15.02 19.13
N TYR A 356 -11.06 -14.40 18.01
CA TYR A 356 -11.65 -13.13 17.63
C TYR A 356 -12.81 -13.37 16.69
N VAL A 357 -14.03 -13.16 17.20
CA VAL A 357 -15.28 -13.42 16.50
C VAL A 357 -16.13 -12.15 16.51
N ASN A 358 -16.56 -11.70 15.34
CA ASN A 358 -17.48 -10.56 15.18
C ASN A 358 -17.05 -9.28 15.93
N GLY A 359 -15.76 -8.96 15.91
CA GLY A 359 -15.25 -7.74 16.54
C GLY A 359 -14.94 -7.86 18.02
N LYS A 360 -15.03 -9.07 18.60
CA LYS A 360 -14.83 -9.33 20.03
C LYS A 360 -13.93 -10.53 20.25
N VAL A 361 -13.19 -10.50 21.35
CA VAL A 361 -12.39 -11.64 21.81
C VAL A 361 -13.25 -12.50 22.73
N GLU A 362 -13.42 -13.75 22.35
CA GLU A 362 -14.09 -14.78 23.15
C GLU A 362 -13.04 -15.73 23.71
N VAL A 363 -12.99 -15.85 25.04
CA VAL A 363 -12.04 -16.73 25.74
C VAL A 363 -12.79 -17.95 26.27
N THR A 364 -12.32 -19.14 25.93
CA THR A 364 -12.90 -20.42 26.35
C THR A 364 -11.89 -21.19 27.17
N ARG A 365 -12.31 -21.71 28.33
CA ARG A 365 -11.46 -22.55 29.19
C ARG A 365 -11.57 -24.01 28.76
N GLY A 366 -10.43 -24.66 28.57
CA GLY A 366 -10.38 -26.08 28.20
C GLY A 366 -10.83 -26.98 29.35
N GLN A 367 -11.52 -28.08 29.05
CA GLN A 367 -11.90 -29.07 30.07
C GLN A 367 -10.68 -29.85 30.61
N ASN A 368 -9.73 -30.20 29.72
CA ASN A 368 -8.49 -30.92 30.06
C ASN A 368 -7.28 -29.99 29.92
N ARG A 369 -7.26 -28.93 30.73
CA ARG A 369 -6.22 -27.90 30.64
C ARG A 369 -5.02 -28.22 31.55
N VAL A 370 -3.81 -27.94 31.06
CA VAL A 370 -2.53 -28.23 31.74
C VAL A 370 -1.82 -26.92 32.05
N PRO A 371 -1.25 -26.71 33.26
CA PRO A 371 -0.49 -25.50 33.57
C PRO A 371 0.61 -25.24 32.53
N PHE A 372 0.75 -23.98 32.10
CA PHE A 372 1.76 -23.58 31.12
C PHE A 372 2.64 -22.47 31.62
N ALA A 373 2.03 -21.40 32.14
CA ALA A 373 2.76 -20.24 32.61
C ALA A 373 2.18 -19.70 33.91
N HIS A 374 3.07 -19.22 34.78
CA HIS A 374 2.74 -18.50 36.00
C HIS A 374 3.46 -17.14 35.99
N MET A 375 2.70 -16.06 36.11
CA MET A 375 3.19 -14.69 36.11
C MET A 375 3.40 -14.25 37.55
N ALA A 376 4.66 -14.11 37.98
CA ALA A 376 5.01 -13.88 39.38
C ALA A 376 5.66 -12.51 39.62
N ILE A 377 5.53 -12.02 40.85
CA ILE A 377 6.32 -10.90 41.36
C ILE A 377 7.29 -11.43 42.42
N ARG A 378 8.60 -11.25 42.20
CA ARG A 378 9.66 -11.62 43.15
C ARG A 378 10.54 -10.39 43.39
N ASP A 379 10.73 -10.02 44.65
CA ASP A 379 11.51 -8.83 45.05
C ASP A 379 11.10 -7.55 44.30
N GLY A 380 9.79 -7.38 44.05
CA GLY A 380 9.24 -6.24 43.32
C GLY A 380 9.48 -6.27 41.80
N ARG A 381 10.09 -7.34 41.26
CA ARG A 381 10.28 -7.55 39.82
C ARG A 381 9.30 -8.59 39.26
N HIS A 382 8.83 -8.34 38.04
CA HIS A 382 7.89 -9.20 37.33
C HIS A 382 8.63 -10.29 36.53
N TYR A 383 8.10 -11.51 36.58
CA TYR A 383 8.66 -12.71 35.95
C TYR A 383 7.56 -13.55 35.29
N PHE A 384 7.95 -14.30 34.27
CA PHE A 384 7.18 -15.42 33.72
C PHE A 384 7.91 -16.72 34.10
N ASP A 385 7.22 -17.62 34.80
CA ASP A 385 7.62 -19.01 34.90
C ASP A 385 6.90 -19.79 33.81
N ILE A 386 7.63 -20.53 32.99
CA ILE A 386 7.08 -21.27 31.85
C ILE A 386 7.45 -22.74 32.01
N LEU A 387 6.46 -23.61 31.92
CA LEU A 387 6.63 -25.06 31.88
C LEU A 387 7.11 -25.47 30.49
N GLN A 388 8.31 -26.05 30.42
CA GLN A 388 8.95 -26.47 29.17
C GLN A 388 8.85 -27.98 28.94
N SER A 389 9.26 -28.45 27.76
CA SER A 389 9.19 -29.86 27.34
C SER A 389 10.03 -30.80 28.18
N ASP A 390 11.02 -30.29 28.91
CA ASP A 390 11.78 -31.03 29.92
C ASP A 390 10.99 -31.35 31.20
N GLY A 391 9.74 -30.86 31.28
CA GLY A 391 8.85 -31.03 32.42
C GLY A 391 9.17 -30.12 33.62
N LYS A 392 10.04 -29.12 33.44
CA LYS A 392 10.46 -28.18 34.49
C LYS A 392 9.95 -26.77 34.23
N TRP A 393 9.85 -26.01 35.30
CA TRP A 393 9.54 -24.59 35.27
C TRP A 393 10.82 -23.78 35.08
N HIS A 394 10.83 -22.93 34.07
CA HIS A 394 11.92 -22.00 33.77
C HIS A 394 11.46 -20.58 33.99
N THR A 395 12.23 -19.80 34.75
CA THR A 395 11.89 -18.43 35.13
C THR A 395 12.61 -17.42 34.26
N TYR A 396 11.85 -16.52 33.66
CA TYR A 396 12.35 -15.44 32.80
C TYR A 396 11.93 -14.08 33.35
N PRO A 397 12.85 -13.11 33.48
CA PRO A 397 12.49 -11.76 33.86
C PRO A 397 11.73 -11.06 32.73
N VAL A 398 10.82 -10.16 33.09
CA VAL A 398 10.28 -9.17 32.15
C VAL A 398 11.32 -8.07 31.98
N ASP A 399 11.86 -7.93 30.77
CA ASP A 399 12.86 -6.89 30.43
C ASP A 399 12.26 -5.78 29.58
N TYR A 400 11.15 -6.06 28.88
CA TYR A 400 10.42 -5.08 28.09
C TYR A 400 8.90 -5.25 28.22
N THR A 401 8.19 -4.13 28.10
CA THR A 401 6.73 -4.09 27.89
C THR A 401 6.44 -3.59 26.48
N ILE A 402 5.51 -4.24 25.79
CA ILE A 402 5.12 -3.94 24.41
C ILE A 402 3.63 -3.62 24.37
N GLY A 403 3.27 -2.44 23.87
CA GLY A 403 1.90 -1.93 23.88
C GLY A 403 1.46 -1.39 25.24
N SER A 404 0.39 -0.60 25.20
CA SER A 404 -0.10 0.15 26.39
C SER A 404 -1.60 0.45 26.41
N LYS A 405 -2.31 0.34 25.28
CA LYS A 405 -3.71 0.79 25.15
C LYS A 405 -4.73 -0.29 25.50
N PHE A 406 -4.72 -1.38 24.74
CA PHE A 406 -5.78 -2.42 24.78
C PHE A 406 -5.24 -3.80 25.18
N GLN A 407 -3.94 -4.00 24.98
CA GLN A 407 -3.21 -5.19 25.35
C GLN A 407 -1.77 -4.82 25.70
N GLN A 408 -1.09 -5.72 26.39
CA GLN A 408 0.35 -5.63 26.63
C GLN A 408 0.99 -7.00 26.47
N ALA A 409 1.96 -7.07 25.57
CA ALA A 409 2.90 -8.17 25.51
C ALA A 409 4.13 -7.85 26.38
N TYR A 410 4.89 -8.88 26.71
CA TYR A 410 6.10 -8.77 27.51
C TYR A 410 7.21 -9.51 26.78
N ALA A 411 8.45 -9.12 27.03
CA ALA A 411 9.61 -9.80 26.46
C ALA A 411 10.75 -9.91 27.45
N THR A 412 11.58 -10.94 27.26
CA THR A 412 12.83 -11.16 27.99
C THR A 412 14.02 -10.96 27.05
N LYS A 413 15.14 -10.48 27.60
CA LYS A 413 16.40 -10.35 26.87
C LYS A 413 17.34 -11.51 27.24
N LEU A 414 17.75 -12.26 26.23
CA LEU A 414 18.66 -13.38 26.39
C LEU A 414 20.13 -12.91 26.49
N PRO A 415 21.04 -13.75 27.03
CA PRO A 415 22.46 -13.41 27.15
C PRO A 415 23.16 -13.08 25.82
N ASN A 416 22.68 -13.65 24.71
CA ASN A 416 23.17 -13.36 23.35
C ASN A 416 22.65 -12.04 22.77
N GLY A 417 21.83 -11.29 23.51
CA GLY A 417 21.31 -9.98 23.10
C GLY A 417 19.93 -10.02 22.43
N GLU A 418 19.44 -11.20 22.05
CA GLU A 418 18.11 -11.37 21.45
C GLU A 418 17.00 -11.02 22.45
N ILE A 419 15.91 -10.42 21.94
CA ILE A 419 14.73 -10.08 22.74
C ILE A 419 13.60 -10.99 22.27
N HIS A 420 13.11 -11.85 23.15
CA HIS A 420 12.06 -12.82 22.83
C HIS A 420 10.73 -12.42 23.47
N VAL A 421 9.69 -12.31 22.64
CA VAL A 421 8.34 -11.97 23.10
C VAL A 421 7.71 -13.20 23.71
N PHE A 422 7.17 -13.08 24.92
CA PHE A 422 6.43 -14.17 25.54
C PHE A 422 5.18 -14.53 24.72
N PRO A 423 4.81 -15.82 24.65
CA PRO A 423 3.76 -16.25 23.75
C PRO A 423 2.35 -16.00 24.32
N ILE A 424 2.27 -15.44 25.54
CA ILE A 424 1.04 -15.09 26.26
C ILE A 424 1.05 -13.59 26.52
N GLN A 425 -0.07 -12.94 26.25
CA GLN A 425 -0.22 -11.48 26.40
C GLN A 425 -1.41 -11.15 27.28
N TYR A 426 -1.35 -10.00 27.95
CA TYR A 426 -2.45 -9.53 28.78
C TYR A 426 -3.41 -8.68 27.94
N ASN A 427 -4.66 -9.14 27.85
CA ASN A 427 -5.75 -8.40 27.22
C ASN A 427 -6.42 -7.51 28.28
N LYS A 428 -6.28 -6.20 28.14
CA LYS A 428 -6.86 -5.22 29.08
C LYS A 428 -8.39 -5.13 28.96
N LEU A 429 -8.93 -5.42 27.78
CA LEU A 429 -10.37 -5.35 27.52
C LEU A 429 -11.12 -6.48 28.24
N THR A 430 -10.59 -7.71 28.20
CA THR A 430 -11.18 -8.87 28.89
C THR A 430 -10.60 -9.13 30.27
N LYS A 431 -9.51 -8.43 30.63
CA LYS A 431 -8.73 -8.62 31.89
C LYS A 431 -8.22 -10.05 32.04
N GLN A 432 -7.71 -10.63 30.95
CA GLN A 432 -7.28 -12.03 30.90
C GLN A 432 -5.98 -12.18 30.12
N TRP A 433 -5.21 -13.19 30.48
CA TRP A 433 -4.08 -13.67 29.71
C TRP A 433 -4.56 -14.54 28.55
N ILE A 434 -4.03 -14.30 27.34
CA ILE A 434 -4.45 -14.99 26.13
C ILE A 434 -3.25 -15.43 25.29
N ASN A 435 -3.41 -16.54 24.57
CA ASN A 435 -2.53 -16.87 23.45
C ASN A 435 -2.87 -15.95 22.27
N TYR A 436 -2.12 -14.86 22.17
CA TYR A 436 -2.34 -13.83 21.17
C TYR A 436 -2.09 -14.33 19.74
N TRP A 437 -1.03 -15.12 19.54
CA TRP A 437 -0.62 -15.59 18.23
C TRP A 437 -1.67 -16.48 17.57
N LYS A 438 -2.45 -17.21 18.37
CA LYS A 438 -3.59 -18.01 17.86
C LYS A 438 -4.74 -17.17 17.26
N ILE A 439 -4.80 -15.88 17.58
CA ILE A 439 -5.81 -14.97 17.02
C ILE A 439 -5.35 -14.39 15.67
N ILE A 440 -4.06 -14.07 15.54
CA ILE A 440 -3.55 -13.30 14.41
C ILE A 440 -2.80 -14.14 13.37
N ASP A 441 -2.27 -15.30 13.75
CA ASP A 441 -1.57 -16.19 12.82
C ASP A 441 -2.55 -17.16 12.15
N ALA A 442 -2.15 -17.69 10.99
CA ALA A 442 -2.91 -18.74 10.33
C ALA A 442 -3.06 -19.98 11.24
N PRO A 443 -4.16 -20.75 11.10
CA PRO A 443 -4.33 -22.00 11.84
C PRO A 443 -3.12 -22.93 11.66
N GLY A 444 -2.54 -23.37 12.78
CA GLY A 444 -1.34 -24.22 12.77
C GLY A 444 -0.01 -23.45 12.64
N GLY A 445 -0.03 -22.11 12.71
CA GLY A 445 1.17 -21.29 12.76
C GLY A 445 2.08 -21.64 13.95
N GLU A 446 3.40 -21.62 13.73
CA GLU A 446 4.40 -22.05 14.70
C GLU A 446 4.34 -21.26 16.01
N ARG A 447 4.13 -19.94 15.94
CA ARG A 447 4.01 -19.08 17.14
C ARG A 447 2.72 -19.31 17.93
N ALA A 448 1.69 -19.83 17.28
CA ALA A 448 0.42 -20.16 17.94
C ALA A 448 0.56 -21.42 18.81
N ASP A 449 1.53 -22.30 18.53
CA ASP A 449 1.89 -23.39 19.44
C ASP A 449 2.85 -22.89 20.52
N LEU A 450 2.29 -22.63 21.70
CA LEU A 450 3.03 -22.13 22.87
C LEU A 450 4.23 -23.00 23.24
N ARG A 451 4.19 -24.31 22.93
CA ARG A 451 5.30 -25.24 23.21
C ARG A 451 6.52 -24.98 22.34
N SER A 452 6.34 -24.39 21.17
CA SER A 452 7.48 -24.04 20.29
C SER A 452 8.27 -22.84 20.81
N TRP A 453 7.72 -22.04 21.73
CA TRP A 453 8.41 -20.86 22.26
C TRP A 453 9.75 -21.17 22.91
N GLU A 454 9.89 -22.33 23.56
CA GLU A 454 11.15 -22.75 24.20
C GLU A 454 12.31 -22.97 23.21
N LYS A 455 12.01 -23.13 21.93
CA LYS A 455 13.03 -23.21 20.87
C LYS A 455 13.77 -21.88 20.69
N LEU A 456 13.16 -20.76 21.14
CA LEU A 456 13.71 -19.41 21.05
C LEU A 456 14.21 -19.08 19.64
N ASP A 457 13.41 -19.43 18.62
CA ASP A 457 13.72 -19.16 17.23
C ASP A 457 13.32 -17.74 16.81
N GLY A 458 13.66 -17.37 15.57
CA GLY A 458 13.38 -16.03 15.06
C GLY A 458 11.90 -15.64 14.97
N ALA A 459 10.96 -16.60 15.03
CA ALA A 459 9.54 -16.29 14.99
C ALA A 459 9.06 -15.61 16.29
N ALA A 460 9.70 -15.89 17.42
CA ALA A 460 9.48 -15.20 18.69
C ALA A 460 10.39 -13.96 18.89
N GLY A 461 11.38 -13.78 18.01
CA GLY A 461 12.34 -12.68 18.05
C GLY A 461 11.69 -11.31 17.80
N TYR A 462 11.73 -10.43 18.80
CA TYR A 462 11.19 -9.07 18.71
C TYR A 462 11.91 -8.24 17.64
N GLN A 463 13.24 -8.38 17.54
CA GLN A 463 14.05 -7.71 16.53
C GLN A 463 13.55 -8.02 15.11
N ALA A 464 13.26 -9.30 14.83
CA ALA A 464 12.80 -9.79 13.53
C ALA A 464 11.40 -9.32 13.15
N VAL A 465 10.50 -9.37 14.12
CA VAL A 465 9.07 -9.36 13.82
C VAL A 465 8.43 -8.00 14.14
N CYS A 466 8.95 -7.29 15.13
CA CYS A 466 8.26 -6.12 15.70
C CYS A 466 9.09 -4.84 15.63
N ALA A 467 10.42 -4.94 15.78
CA ALA A 467 11.25 -3.79 16.07
C ALA A 467 11.24 -2.72 14.97
N VAL A 468 11.10 -3.11 13.70
CA VAL A 468 11.09 -2.19 12.55
C VAL A 468 10.06 -1.06 12.67
N CYS A 469 8.89 -1.36 13.26
CA CYS A 469 7.78 -0.44 13.40
C CYS A 469 7.57 0.02 14.86
N HIS A 470 8.26 -0.60 15.82
CA HIS A 470 8.06 -0.37 17.26
C HIS A 470 9.31 0.16 17.98
N THR A 471 10.39 0.44 17.24
CA THR A 471 11.63 1.06 17.76
C THR A 471 12.13 2.16 16.84
N SER A 472 13.09 2.93 17.33
CA SER A 472 13.66 4.06 16.59
C SER A 472 15.10 3.78 16.15
N GLN A 473 15.37 4.12 14.88
CA GLN A 473 16.64 3.94 14.18
C GLN A 473 17.18 2.50 14.27
N LEU A 474 16.34 1.53 13.90
CA LEU A 474 16.72 0.12 13.88
C LEU A 474 17.74 -0.13 12.76
N ARG A 475 18.84 -0.80 13.09
CA ARG A 475 19.86 -1.19 12.11
C ARG A 475 20.56 -2.49 12.46
N ASN A 476 21.08 -3.15 11.43
CA ASN A 476 22.10 -4.17 11.57
C ASN A 476 23.49 -3.52 11.63
N VAL A 477 24.21 -3.71 12.74
CA VAL A 477 25.52 -3.07 12.96
C VAL A 477 26.62 -3.58 12.04
N GLU A 478 26.48 -4.76 11.46
CA GLU A 478 27.43 -5.32 10.51
C GLU A 478 27.16 -4.86 9.06
N GLY A 479 26.09 -4.12 8.80
CA GLY A 479 25.72 -3.64 7.47
C GLY A 479 25.29 -4.73 6.48
N ARG A 480 25.11 -5.99 6.94
CA ARG A 480 24.76 -7.14 6.08
C ARG A 480 23.47 -7.81 6.50
N GLY A 481 22.46 -7.76 5.63
CA GLY A 481 21.26 -8.57 5.76
C GLY A 481 20.50 -8.37 7.08
N PHE A 482 19.68 -9.35 7.43
CA PHE A 482 18.86 -9.33 8.63
C PHE A 482 19.28 -10.47 9.58
N ASP A 483 20.37 -10.26 10.33
CA ASP A 483 20.79 -11.17 11.41
C ASP A 483 20.37 -10.57 12.76
N MET A 484 19.46 -11.24 13.46
CA MET A 484 18.86 -10.76 14.71
C MET A 484 19.87 -10.47 15.81
N GLN A 485 21.00 -11.19 15.83
CA GLN A 485 22.06 -10.99 16.84
C GLN A 485 22.80 -9.67 16.64
N ASN A 486 22.77 -9.13 15.43
CA ASN A 486 23.47 -7.91 15.03
C ASN A 486 22.53 -6.70 14.92
N VAL A 487 21.26 -6.85 15.28
CA VAL A 487 20.27 -5.78 15.20
C VAL A 487 20.22 -4.98 16.49
N GLU A 488 20.44 -3.67 16.38
CA GLU A 488 20.29 -2.70 17.47
C GLU A 488 19.30 -1.58 17.09
N PHE A 489 18.71 -0.95 18.09
CA PHE A 489 17.92 0.27 17.95
C PHE A 489 18.43 1.32 18.94
N ARG A 490 18.26 2.60 18.58
CA ARG A 490 18.74 3.71 19.41
C ARG A 490 17.81 3.96 20.59
N GLU A 491 16.50 4.07 20.31
CA GLU A 491 15.48 4.31 21.34
C GLU A 491 14.32 3.31 21.24
N PRO A 492 13.76 2.86 22.38
CA PRO A 492 12.55 2.06 22.41
C PRO A 492 11.32 2.93 22.12
N GLY A 493 10.34 2.38 21.39
CA GLY A 493 9.18 3.13 20.92
C GLY A 493 9.52 3.99 19.71
N ILE A 494 8.52 4.70 19.19
CA ILE A 494 8.69 5.59 18.03
C ILE A 494 8.97 7.02 18.52
N ASP A 495 10.18 7.49 18.27
CA ASP A 495 10.71 8.79 18.69
C ASP A 495 10.40 9.92 17.70
N CYS A 496 10.93 11.10 18.01
CA CYS A 496 10.81 12.30 17.17
C CYS A 496 11.44 12.10 15.78
N GLU A 497 12.61 11.46 15.74
CA GLU A 497 13.47 11.35 14.57
C GLU A 497 13.00 10.27 13.59
N MET A 498 12.08 9.38 14.00
CA MET A 498 11.36 8.49 13.09
C MET A 498 10.33 9.21 12.20
N CYS A 499 9.88 10.41 12.59
CA CYS A 499 8.96 11.23 11.79
C CYS A 499 9.63 12.49 11.21
N HIS A 500 10.60 13.05 11.94
CA HIS A 500 11.31 14.25 11.52
C HIS A 500 12.66 13.96 10.87
N GLY A 501 13.24 12.78 11.05
CA GLY A 501 14.60 12.46 10.59
C GLY A 501 15.69 12.93 11.56
N PRO A 502 16.97 12.72 11.21
CA PRO A 502 18.12 12.99 12.07
C PRO A 502 18.23 14.49 12.36
N SER A 503 18.42 14.83 13.64
CA SER A 503 18.31 16.21 14.11
C SER A 503 19.55 16.73 14.84
N ALA A 504 20.67 16.00 14.89
CA ALA A 504 21.85 16.43 15.63
C ALA A 504 22.42 17.78 15.12
N GLN A 505 22.51 17.96 13.81
CA GLN A 505 22.97 19.22 13.23
C GLN A 505 22.01 20.38 13.56
N HIS A 506 20.70 20.14 13.44
CA HIS A 506 19.68 21.10 13.83
C HIS A 506 19.82 21.52 15.30
N VAL A 507 19.97 20.54 16.21
CA VAL A 507 20.19 20.83 17.64
C VAL A 507 21.45 21.66 17.86
N ALA A 508 22.56 21.30 17.21
CA ALA A 508 23.83 22.03 17.34
C ALA A 508 23.73 23.49 16.84
N GLU A 509 23.15 23.71 15.67
CA GLU A 509 22.99 25.06 15.08
C GLU A 509 22.04 25.93 15.91
N MET A 510 20.92 25.37 16.38
CA MET A 510 19.96 26.13 17.18
C MET A 510 20.51 26.48 18.57
N ILE A 511 21.31 25.59 19.19
CA ILE A 511 22.02 25.90 20.44
C ILE A 511 23.04 27.02 20.22
N ALA A 512 23.70 27.04 19.06
CA ALA A 512 24.62 28.11 18.66
C ALA A 512 23.90 29.40 18.21
N ASN A 513 22.56 29.45 18.28
CA ASN A 513 21.72 30.55 17.82
C ASN A 513 21.96 30.90 16.34
N GLN A 514 22.21 29.89 15.51
CA GLN A 514 22.41 30.01 14.08
C GLN A 514 21.13 29.66 13.31
N HIS A 515 21.01 30.19 12.11
CA HIS A 515 19.91 29.83 11.21
C HIS A 515 20.20 28.47 10.57
N PHE A 516 19.22 27.56 10.61
CA PHE A 516 19.27 26.25 9.96
C PHE A 516 18.45 26.27 8.66
N PRO A 517 19.04 26.62 7.50
CA PRO A 517 18.33 26.64 6.23
C PRO A 517 18.07 25.21 5.75
N LYS A 518 16.83 24.89 5.41
CA LYS A 518 16.44 23.54 4.98
C LYS A 518 15.26 23.55 4.02
N GLN A 519 15.18 22.56 3.13
CA GLN A 519 13.96 22.27 2.39
C GLN A 519 12.91 21.62 3.31
N PRO A 520 11.61 21.58 2.92
CA PRO A 520 10.57 20.97 3.73
C PRO A 520 10.86 19.52 4.15
N LEU A 521 11.37 18.71 3.21
CA LEU A 521 11.71 17.30 3.43
C LEU A 521 13.13 17.07 4.01
N ASP A 522 13.95 18.12 4.09
CA ASP A 522 15.25 17.99 4.77
C ASP A 522 15.00 17.86 6.28
N PRO A 523 15.65 16.88 6.96
CA PRO A 523 15.55 16.72 8.40
C PRO A 523 16.00 17.95 9.21
N PRO A 524 15.30 18.31 10.30
CA PRO A 524 14.03 17.75 10.74
C PRO A 524 12.88 18.16 9.81
N VAL A 525 12.05 17.23 9.32
CA VAL A 525 10.97 17.50 8.34
C VAL A 525 9.97 18.52 8.86
N ASN A 526 9.56 19.43 7.96
CA ASN A 526 8.48 20.38 8.19
C ASN A 526 7.17 19.89 7.55
N PHE A 527 6.28 19.28 8.33
CA PHE A 527 4.99 18.75 7.83
C PHE A 527 4.03 19.82 7.28
N HIS A 528 4.25 21.11 7.55
CA HIS A 528 3.41 22.18 7.03
C HIS A 528 3.62 22.40 5.52
N ASP A 529 4.82 22.15 5.02
CA ASP A 529 5.25 22.52 3.67
C ASP A 529 5.52 21.30 2.75
N VAL A 530 5.10 20.10 3.17
CA VAL A 530 5.25 18.87 2.38
C VAL A 530 3.94 18.48 1.71
N THR A 531 4.04 17.71 0.63
CA THR A 531 2.85 17.16 -0.05
C THR A 531 2.12 16.16 0.85
N ASN A 532 0.84 15.92 0.58
CA ASN A 532 0.07 14.89 1.28
C ASN A 532 0.67 13.50 1.09
N LEU A 533 1.19 13.21 -0.11
CA LEU A 533 1.88 11.98 -0.43
C LEU A 533 3.13 11.79 0.46
N ASP A 534 3.99 12.81 0.56
CA ASP A 534 5.18 12.72 1.40
C ASP A 534 4.84 12.61 2.89
N SER A 535 3.80 13.33 3.34
CA SER A 535 3.30 13.20 4.70
C SER A 535 2.79 11.78 4.99
N VAL A 536 2.04 11.16 4.08
CA VAL A 536 1.53 9.79 4.22
C VAL A 536 2.68 8.77 4.17
N ARG A 537 3.70 8.96 3.32
CA ARG A 537 4.88 8.10 3.24
C ARG A 537 5.60 7.96 4.58
N ILE A 538 5.69 9.04 5.36
CA ILE A 538 6.30 8.99 6.69
C ILE A 538 5.49 8.07 7.62
N CYS A 539 4.15 8.09 7.56
CA CYS A 539 3.30 7.18 8.34
C CYS A 539 3.33 5.74 7.80
N ALA A 540 3.48 5.58 6.48
CA ALA A 540 3.58 4.28 5.79
C ALA A 540 4.81 3.47 6.21
N GLN A 541 5.79 4.10 6.88
CA GLN A 541 6.88 3.38 7.53
C GLN A 541 6.38 2.34 8.54
N CYS A 542 5.17 2.49 9.10
CA CYS A 542 4.61 1.51 10.05
C CYS A 542 3.16 1.11 9.73
N HIS A 543 2.39 1.95 9.07
CA HIS A 543 0.94 1.76 8.86
C HIS A 543 0.57 1.26 7.45
N MET A 544 1.51 0.59 6.78
CA MET A 544 1.35 0.00 5.45
C MET A 544 1.82 -1.45 5.48
N GLN A 545 0.90 -2.40 5.30
CA GLN A 545 1.17 -3.83 5.36
C GLN A 545 1.89 -4.32 4.09
N SER A 546 1.62 -3.71 2.94
CA SER A 546 2.26 -4.11 1.68
C SER A 546 3.75 -3.82 1.60
N ALA A 547 4.24 -2.89 2.43
CA ALA A 547 5.58 -2.34 2.35
C ALA A 547 6.67 -3.38 2.63
N LEU A 548 7.43 -3.73 1.59
CA LEU A 548 8.67 -4.49 1.69
C LEU A 548 9.78 -3.66 2.32
N ARG A 549 10.51 -4.30 3.23
CA ARG A 549 11.68 -3.70 3.87
C ARG A 549 12.94 -4.43 3.44
N THR A 550 13.85 -3.67 2.88
CA THR A 550 15.17 -4.14 2.50
C THR A 550 16.19 -3.37 3.33
N PRO A 551 17.18 -4.04 3.95
CA PRO A 551 18.26 -3.35 4.64
C PRO A 551 18.99 -2.39 3.69
N GLY A 552 19.25 -1.18 4.13
CA GLY A 552 20.12 -0.23 3.45
C GLY A 552 21.60 -0.64 3.54
N SER A 553 22.46 0.11 2.86
CA SER A 553 23.90 -0.24 2.74
C SER A 553 24.67 -0.19 4.05
N ALA A 554 24.14 0.50 5.07
CA ALA A 554 24.71 0.51 6.42
C ALA A 554 23.79 -0.19 7.45
N GLY A 555 22.94 -1.11 6.97
CA GLY A 555 22.10 -2.00 7.76
C GLY A 555 20.81 -1.38 8.29
N GLU A 556 20.49 -0.13 7.94
CA GLU A 556 19.24 0.53 8.33
C GLU A 556 18.01 -0.16 7.75
N LEU A 557 16.92 -0.25 8.52
CA LEU A 557 15.75 -1.06 8.15
C LEU A 557 14.45 -0.25 7.95
N ASN A 558 14.38 0.92 8.58
CA ASN A 558 13.18 1.77 8.55
C ASN A 558 13.41 3.18 8.00
N PHE A 559 14.63 3.51 7.57
CA PHE A 559 15.00 4.79 6.94
C PHE A 559 16.12 4.56 5.91
N SER A 560 16.46 5.56 5.10
CA SER A 560 17.62 5.52 4.21
C SER A 560 18.72 6.46 4.69
N ARG A 561 19.98 6.03 4.50
CA ARG A 561 21.17 6.88 4.66
C ARG A 561 21.78 7.30 3.33
N SER A 562 21.25 6.79 2.21
CA SER A 562 21.65 7.13 0.85
C SER A 562 20.42 7.58 0.05
N GLY A 563 20.33 8.89 -0.22
CA GLY A 563 19.17 9.50 -0.88
C GLY A 563 18.15 10.13 0.09
N PRO A 564 16.86 10.20 -0.28
CA PRO A 564 15.82 10.72 0.61
C PRO A 564 15.70 9.89 1.89
N PHE A 565 15.67 10.54 3.06
CA PHE A 565 15.64 9.86 4.36
C PHE A 565 14.45 8.89 4.51
N PHE A 566 13.26 9.32 4.08
CA PHE A 566 12.07 8.48 4.08
C PHE A 566 11.99 7.66 2.79
N ILE A 567 12.06 6.33 2.93
CA ILE A 567 12.06 5.39 1.81
C ILE A 567 10.64 5.26 1.23
N THR A 568 10.55 5.27 -0.10
CA THR A 568 9.37 4.75 -0.80
C THR A 568 9.50 3.24 -0.89
N ASN A 569 8.76 2.51 -0.04
CA ASN A 569 8.84 1.05 -0.01
C ASN A 569 8.19 0.45 -1.26
N LEU A 570 8.80 -0.61 -1.78
CA LEU A 570 8.11 -1.50 -2.70
C LEU A 570 6.92 -2.15 -1.98
N SER A 571 5.89 -2.49 -2.71
CA SER A 571 4.66 -3.11 -2.24
C SER A 571 4.50 -4.47 -2.88
N ILE A 572 4.14 -5.45 -2.06
CA ILE A 572 3.75 -6.77 -2.54
C ILE A 572 2.41 -6.64 -3.27
N PRO A 573 2.18 -7.36 -4.39
CA PRO A 573 0.91 -7.33 -5.10
C PRO A 573 -0.23 -7.81 -4.20
N PHE A 574 -1.33 -7.05 -4.11
CA PHE A 574 -2.49 -7.46 -3.28
C PHE A 574 -3.09 -8.78 -3.69
N GLY A 575 -2.90 -9.21 -4.93
CA GLY A 575 -3.35 -10.53 -5.36
C GLY A 575 -2.61 -11.70 -4.72
N GLU A 576 -1.41 -11.47 -4.18
CA GLU A 576 -0.56 -12.45 -3.50
C GLU A 576 -0.71 -12.41 -1.96
N PHE A 577 -1.58 -11.54 -1.42
CA PHE A 577 -1.83 -11.49 0.03
C PHE A 577 -2.86 -12.51 0.51
N SER A 578 -2.73 -12.90 1.77
CA SER A 578 -3.76 -13.67 2.48
C SER A 578 -5.12 -12.97 2.48
N ARG A 579 -6.18 -13.73 2.20
CA ARG A 579 -7.55 -13.22 2.11
C ARG A 579 -8.14 -12.83 3.47
N ILE A 580 -7.54 -13.23 4.59
CA ILE A 580 -7.93 -12.75 5.93
C ILE A 580 -7.76 -11.22 6.09
N GLY A 581 -6.98 -10.60 5.19
CA GLY A 581 -6.69 -9.17 5.19
C GLY A 581 -7.74 -8.34 4.47
N PHE A 582 -8.67 -9.00 3.79
CA PHE A 582 -9.61 -8.39 2.85
C PHE A 582 -11.03 -8.88 3.12
N TYR A 583 -11.99 -8.01 2.88
CA TYR A 583 -13.37 -8.39 2.62
C TYR A 583 -13.50 -8.92 1.19
N LYS A 584 -14.56 -9.69 0.91
CA LYS A 584 -14.77 -10.28 -0.42
C LYS A 584 -15.10 -9.23 -1.49
N ASP A 585 -15.52 -8.05 -1.06
CA ASP A 585 -15.71 -6.88 -1.91
C ASP A 585 -14.42 -6.07 -2.14
N GLY A 586 -13.27 -6.54 -1.65
CA GLY A 586 -11.97 -5.92 -1.90
C GLY A 586 -11.53 -4.89 -0.87
N ARG A 587 -12.42 -4.46 0.05
CA ARG A 587 -12.05 -3.55 1.14
C ARG A 587 -11.08 -4.21 2.10
N PHE A 588 -10.22 -3.41 2.73
CA PHE A 588 -9.30 -3.92 3.73
C PHE A 588 -9.99 -4.23 5.06
N ARG A 589 -9.60 -5.36 5.65
CA ARG A 589 -10.14 -5.86 6.91
C ARG A 589 -9.21 -5.63 8.09
N GLN A 590 -7.93 -5.37 7.92
CA GLN A 590 -6.97 -5.22 9.04
C GLN A 590 -6.43 -3.79 9.13
N THR A 591 -6.23 -3.26 10.33
CA THR A 591 -5.70 -1.89 10.53
C THR A 591 -4.27 -1.68 10.05
N THR A 592 -3.56 -2.75 9.72
CA THR A 592 -2.23 -2.65 9.09
C THR A 592 -2.31 -2.10 7.65
N PHE A 593 -3.49 -2.12 7.02
CA PHE A 593 -3.76 -1.56 5.69
C PHE A 593 -4.37 -0.13 5.72
N ILE A 594 -4.14 0.65 6.78
CA ILE A 594 -4.78 1.97 6.93
C ILE A 594 -4.29 2.96 5.86
N VAL A 595 -2.99 2.94 5.53
CA VAL A 595 -2.46 3.81 4.47
C VAL A 595 -3.06 3.43 3.13
N GLU A 596 -3.10 2.15 2.80
CA GLU A 596 -3.67 1.62 1.57
C GLU A 596 -5.16 1.98 1.45
N ALA A 597 -5.91 1.88 2.54
CA ALA A 597 -7.31 2.31 2.58
C ALA A 597 -7.46 3.82 2.35
N LEU A 598 -6.58 4.64 2.94
CA LEU A 598 -6.58 6.09 2.74
C LEU A 598 -6.23 6.47 1.29
N GLU A 599 -5.22 5.84 0.71
CA GLU A 599 -4.76 6.08 -0.67
C GLU A 599 -5.83 5.72 -1.72
N ARG A 600 -6.74 4.79 -1.41
CA ARG A 600 -7.93 4.52 -2.23
C ARG A 600 -8.94 5.66 -2.24
N SER A 601 -8.96 6.49 -1.20
CA SER A 601 -10.03 7.47 -1.04
C SER A 601 -9.89 8.69 -1.95
N GLN A 602 -11.02 9.23 -2.43
CA GLN A 602 -11.05 10.53 -3.12
C GLN A 602 -10.54 11.67 -2.22
N CYS A 603 -10.67 11.55 -0.89
CA CYS A 603 -10.07 12.51 0.04
C CYS A 603 -8.56 12.59 -0.16
N PHE A 604 -7.87 11.47 -0.34
CA PHE A 604 -6.44 11.45 -0.64
C PHE A 604 -6.16 11.86 -2.08
N ARG A 605 -6.80 11.18 -3.05
CA ARG A 605 -6.50 11.34 -4.49
C ARG A 605 -6.83 12.74 -5.02
N LYS A 606 -7.91 13.37 -4.55
CA LYS A 606 -8.39 14.67 -5.03
C LYS A 606 -8.37 15.74 -3.96
N GLY A 607 -8.69 15.38 -2.72
CA GLY A 607 -8.74 16.30 -1.58
C GLY A 607 -7.38 16.63 -0.95
N GLN A 608 -6.31 15.95 -1.38
CA GLN A 608 -4.95 16.11 -0.85
C GLN A 608 -4.86 15.97 0.68
N VAL A 609 -5.72 15.15 1.30
CA VAL A 609 -5.63 14.90 2.74
C VAL A 609 -4.44 14.00 3.07
N SER A 610 -3.88 14.17 4.27
CA SER A 610 -2.88 13.28 4.85
C SER A 610 -3.30 12.83 6.25
N CYS A 611 -2.53 11.94 6.88
CA CYS A 611 -2.78 11.47 8.25
C CYS A 611 -2.88 12.64 9.24
N VAL A 612 -1.97 13.62 9.11
CA VAL A 612 -1.93 14.79 9.98
C VAL A 612 -3.01 15.82 9.65
N THR A 613 -3.83 15.66 8.60
CA THR A 613 -5.05 16.45 8.45
C THR A 613 -6.02 16.20 9.61
N CYS A 614 -6.13 14.94 10.06
CA CYS A 614 -7.08 14.52 11.10
C CYS A 614 -6.44 14.17 12.44
N HIS A 615 -5.17 13.73 12.44
CA HIS A 615 -4.46 13.29 13.64
C HIS A 615 -3.44 14.30 14.15
N ASP A 616 -3.30 14.36 15.47
CA ASP A 616 -2.25 15.11 16.17
C ASP A 616 -1.34 14.12 16.93
N PRO A 617 -0.14 13.80 16.41
CA PRO A 617 0.76 12.83 17.01
C PRO A 617 1.38 13.33 18.34
N HIS A 618 1.21 14.61 18.67
CA HIS A 618 1.70 15.26 19.88
C HIS A 618 0.62 16.13 20.55
N GLY A 619 -0.64 15.74 20.37
CA GLY A 619 -1.80 16.41 20.96
C GLY A 619 -1.85 16.25 22.48
N PRO A 620 -2.43 17.22 23.20
CA PRO A 620 -2.61 17.11 24.65
C PRO A 620 -3.58 15.97 25.00
N GLY A 621 -3.48 15.46 26.24
CA GLY A 621 -4.50 14.56 26.79
C GLY A 621 -4.55 13.17 26.15
N ALA A 622 -3.42 12.65 25.65
CA ALA A 622 -3.32 11.35 24.99
C ALA A 622 -3.96 10.18 25.77
N SER A 623 -3.96 10.21 27.11
CA SER A 623 -4.65 9.22 27.97
C SER A 623 -6.17 9.16 27.72
N SER A 624 -6.77 10.29 27.39
CA SER A 624 -8.20 10.47 27.09
C SER A 624 -8.50 10.60 25.59
N ASN A 625 -7.47 10.51 24.74
CA ASN A 625 -7.56 10.57 23.28
C ASN A 625 -6.73 9.43 22.67
N PRO A 626 -7.15 8.16 22.85
CA PRO A 626 -6.36 7.01 22.42
C PRO A 626 -6.21 6.91 20.90
N THR A 627 -7.00 7.66 20.12
CA THR A 627 -6.93 7.74 18.66
C THR A 627 -6.11 8.93 18.16
N SER A 628 -5.58 9.78 19.05
CA SER A 628 -4.80 10.97 18.68
C SER A 628 -5.51 11.87 17.67
N LEU A 629 -6.83 12.05 17.79
CA LEU A 629 -7.60 12.89 16.87
C LEU A 629 -7.46 14.37 17.24
N LYS A 630 -7.24 15.23 16.24
CA LYS A 630 -7.28 16.70 16.40
C LYS A 630 -8.63 17.19 16.91
N PHE A 631 -9.71 16.62 16.37
CA PHE A 631 -11.09 17.04 16.60
C PHE A 631 -11.84 16.07 17.52
N ARG A 632 -11.22 15.63 18.62
CA ARG A 632 -11.79 14.58 19.50
C ARG A 632 -13.24 14.88 19.92
N ASP A 633 -13.49 16.09 20.41
CA ASP A 633 -14.78 16.46 20.98
C ASP A 633 -15.82 16.87 19.91
N GLN A 634 -15.36 17.16 18.69
CA GLN A 634 -16.20 17.55 17.54
C GLN A 634 -15.70 16.85 16.27
N PRO A 635 -15.83 15.51 16.19
CA PRO A 635 -15.17 14.72 15.14
C PRO A 635 -15.57 15.15 13.73
N ASP A 636 -16.79 15.60 13.49
CA ASP A 636 -17.25 15.98 12.15
C ASP A 636 -16.48 17.16 11.53
N LEU A 637 -15.75 17.96 12.33
CA LEU A 637 -14.86 19.01 11.83
C LEU A 637 -13.75 18.47 10.92
N MET A 638 -13.38 17.18 11.07
CA MET A 638 -12.43 16.54 10.17
C MET A 638 -12.97 16.41 8.73
N CYS A 639 -14.29 16.45 8.56
CA CYS A 639 -14.97 16.34 7.28
C CYS A 639 -15.48 17.71 6.80
N THR A 640 -16.13 18.49 7.68
CA THR A 640 -16.80 19.74 7.28
C THR A 640 -15.83 20.86 6.93
N GLY A 641 -14.54 20.74 7.30
CA GLY A 641 -13.49 21.65 6.82
C GLY A 641 -13.42 21.74 5.28
N CYS A 642 -13.74 20.65 4.57
CA CYS A 642 -13.89 20.65 3.11
C CYS A 642 -15.36 20.52 2.66
N HIS A 643 -16.20 19.86 3.46
CA HIS A 643 -17.61 19.63 3.17
C HIS A 643 -18.53 20.57 3.95
N SER A 644 -18.27 21.88 3.88
CA SER A 644 -18.95 22.90 4.69
C SER A 644 -20.45 23.00 4.46
N GLN A 645 -20.96 22.50 3.31
CA GLN A 645 -22.38 22.43 3.05
C GLN A 645 -23.17 21.59 4.08
N PHE A 646 -22.50 20.70 4.81
CA PHE A 646 -23.12 19.82 5.81
C PHE A 646 -23.02 20.36 7.24
N GLU A 647 -22.45 21.54 7.46
CA GLU A 647 -22.57 22.24 8.75
C GLU A 647 -24.00 22.67 9.05
N ASN A 648 -24.80 22.88 8.00
CA ASN A 648 -26.22 23.15 8.12
C ASN A 648 -26.97 21.87 8.51
N SER A 649 -27.60 21.86 9.69
CA SER A 649 -28.29 20.69 10.23
C SER A 649 -29.43 20.16 9.34
N ALA A 650 -30.10 21.01 8.57
CA ALA A 650 -31.15 20.56 7.65
C ALA A 650 -30.56 19.82 6.43
N ARG A 651 -29.46 20.33 5.87
CA ARG A 651 -28.71 19.62 4.80
C ARG A 651 -28.10 18.33 5.30
N LEU A 652 -27.55 18.32 6.51
CA LEU A 652 -27.02 17.11 7.15
C LEU A 652 -28.13 16.06 7.36
N ALA A 653 -29.27 16.46 7.91
CA ALA A 653 -30.40 15.56 8.13
C ALA A 653 -30.96 15.03 6.80
N ALA A 654 -31.04 15.86 5.77
CA ALA A 654 -31.45 15.46 4.43
C ALA A 654 -30.46 14.49 3.78
N HIS A 655 -29.15 14.68 3.98
CA HIS A 655 -28.12 13.80 3.44
C HIS A 655 -28.05 12.46 4.18
N THR A 656 -28.10 12.49 5.51
CA THR A 656 -27.95 11.30 6.35
C THR A 656 -29.26 10.54 6.52
N HIS A 657 -30.41 11.15 6.22
CA HIS A 657 -31.76 10.65 6.51
C HIS A 657 -32.01 10.37 8.01
N HIS A 658 -31.25 11.03 8.88
CA HIS A 658 -31.36 10.91 10.33
C HIS A 658 -31.56 12.29 10.97
N ARG A 659 -32.03 12.32 12.22
CA ARG A 659 -32.09 13.56 13.00
C ARG A 659 -30.66 14.08 13.20
N ALA A 660 -30.41 15.34 12.89
CA ALA A 660 -29.06 15.93 12.88
C ALA A 660 -28.23 15.70 14.16
N ALA A 661 -28.87 15.64 15.33
CA ALA A 661 -28.20 15.41 16.62
C ALA A 661 -27.91 13.93 16.92
N SER A 662 -28.34 12.99 16.08
CA SER A 662 -28.16 11.55 16.30
C SER A 662 -26.75 11.08 15.91
N GLU A 663 -26.30 9.97 16.52
CA GLU A 663 -25.03 9.33 16.15
C GLU A 663 -24.98 8.92 14.67
N ALA A 664 -26.15 8.58 14.09
CA ALA A 664 -26.27 8.21 12.69
C ALA A 664 -26.09 9.40 11.73
N SER A 665 -26.17 10.64 12.23
CA SER A 665 -25.83 11.84 11.44
C SER A 665 -24.35 12.23 11.52
N ARG A 666 -23.51 11.52 12.27
CA ARG A 666 -22.05 11.74 12.26
C ARG A 666 -21.44 11.24 10.96
N CYS A 667 -20.54 12.02 10.35
CA CYS A 667 -19.92 11.68 9.07
C CYS A 667 -19.24 10.30 9.15
N VAL A 668 -18.45 10.11 10.21
CA VAL A 668 -17.68 8.90 10.47
C VAL A 668 -18.54 7.65 10.71
N SER A 669 -19.83 7.78 11.03
CA SER A 669 -20.70 6.62 11.24
C SER A 669 -20.94 5.84 9.94
N CYS A 670 -21.05 6.55 8.82
CA CYS A 670 -21.28 5.95 7.50
C CYS A 670 -20.05 5.92 6.61
N HIS A 671 -19.21 6.96 6.67
CA HIS A 671 -18.02 7.11 5.82
C HIS A 671 -16.76 6.47 6.42
N MET A 672 -16.73 6.21 7.72
CA MET A 672 -15.62 5.52 8.39
C MET A 672 -16.14 4.45 9.37
N PRO A 673 -16.98 3.50 8.91
CA PRO A 673 -17.57 2.50 9.77
C PRO A 673 -16.50 1.62 10.42
N ARG A 674 -16.82 1.06 11.59
CA ARG A 674 -15.91 0.18 12.34
C ARG A 674 -15.87 -1.20 11.72
N ILE A 675 -15.08 -1.35 10.66
CA ILE A 675 -14.94 -2.58 9.88
C ILE A 675 -13.49 -3.08 9.78
N MET A 676 -12.50 -2.32 10.26
CA MET A 676 -11.12 -2.82 10.27
C MET A 676 -10.82 -3.49 11.60
N ASP A 677 -10.49 -4.77 11.58
CA ASP A 677 -9.98 -5.52 12.71
C ASP A 677 -8.64 -4.89 13.15
N ALA A 678 -8.66 -4.34 14.36
CA ALA A 678 -7.54 -3.76 15.08
C ALA A 678 -7.10 -4.75 16.16
N VAL A 679 -6.89 -5.99 15.72
CA VAL A 679 -6.46 -7.13 16.53
C VAL A 679 -7.52 -7.63 17.53
N LEU A 680 -7.94 -6.80 18.49
CA LEU A 680 -8.90 -7.18 19.56
C LEU A 680 -10.23 -6.41 19.52
N PHE A 681 -10.37 -5.45 18.61
CA PHE A 681 -11.58 -4.65 18.40
C PHE A 681 -11.66 -4.17 16.95
N ARG A 682 -12.81 -3.63 16.54
CA ARG A 682 -12.93 -2.99 15.21
C ARG A 682 -12.65 -1.49 15.27
N ALA A 683 -11.62 -1.06 14.54
CA ALA A 683 -11.34 0.33 14.22
C ALA A 683 -12.08 0.79 12.95
N ARG A 684 -12.07 2.11 12.75
CA ARG A 684 -12.69 2.77 11.60
C ARG A 684 -11.87 2.55 10.33
N THR A 685 -12.53 2.28 9.21
CA THR A 685 -11.89 2.29 7.89
C THR A 685 -11.43 3.69 7.50
N HIS A 686 -10.36 3.76 6.72
CA HIS A 686 -9.82 5.00 6.14
C HIS A 686 -10.08 5.11 4.63
N GLN A 687 -10.82 4.16 4.04
CA GLN A 687 -11.42 4.33 2.72
C GLN A 687 -12.72 5.14 2.88
N ILE A 688 -12.57 6.45 3.04
CA ILE A 688 -13.59 7.38 3.59
C ILE A 688 -14.80 7.58 2.65
N ASP A 689 -14.57 7.50 1.35
CA ASP A 689 -15.54 7.72 0.28
C ASP A 689 -16.30 6.46 -0.13
N ASP A 690 -15.98 5.32 0.47
CA ASP A 690 -16.64 4.05 0.20
C ASP A 690 -17.98 3.96 0.95
N ILE A 691 -19.02 4.47 0.29
CA ILE A 691 -20.39 4.45 0.80
C ILE A 691 -20.93 3.01 0.73
N PRO A 692 -21.62 2.53 1.79
CA PRO A 692 -22.48 1.34 1.79
C PRO A 692 -22.93 0.74 0.44
N ASN A 693 -22.14 -0.17 -0.15
CA ASN A 693 -22.59 -0.91 -1.33
C ASN A 693 -23.54 -2.05 -0.93
N ALA A 694 -24.85 -1.82 -1.09
CA ALA A 694 -25.86 -2.82 -0.74
C ALA A 694 -25.87 -4.05 -1.65
N GLU A 695 -25.41 -3.94 -2.89
CA GLU A 695 -25.34 -5.08 -3.82
C GLU A 695 -24.25 -6.05 -3.38
N MET A 696 -23.09 -5.53 -2.99
CA MET A 696 -21.99 -6.35 -2.47
C MET A 696 -22.34 -7.00 -1.13
N THR A 697 -23.04 -6.26 -0.25
CA THR A 697 -23.55 -6.84 1.01
C THR A 697 -24.65 -7.87 0.76
N GLU A 698 -25.51 -7.71 -0.25
CA GLU A 698 -26.49 -8.72 -0.63
C GLU A 698 -25.80 -9.97 -1.20
N GLN A 699 -24.74 -9.79 -1.99
CA GLN A 699 -23.97 -10.89 -2.54
C GLN A 699 -23.21 -11.64 -1.43
N PHE A 700 -22.33 -10.99 -0.68
CA PHE A 700 -21.41 -11.66 0.24
C PHE A 700 -21.88 -11.74 1.69
N GLY A 701 -22.94 -10.99 2.04
CA GLY A 701 -23.43 -10.88 3.41
C GLY A 701 -22.64 -9.90 4.27
N GLN A 702 -23.21 -9.55 5.42
CA GLN A 702 -22.69 -8.51 6.33
C GLN A 702 -21.32 -8.86 6.96
N LEU A 703 -20.94 -10.14 6.99
CA LEU A 703 -19.65 -10.57 7.54
C LEU A 703 -18.49 -10.36 6.56
N ASP A 704 -18.72 -10.65 5.28
CA ASP A 704 -17.69 -10.60 4.23
C ASP A 704 -17.79 -9.34 3.35
N SER A 705 -18.84 -8.53 3.51
CA SER A 705 -19.02 -7.21 2.91
C SER A 705 -19.86 -6.32 3.85
N PRO A 706 -19.28 -5.84 4.97
CA PRO A 706 -20.02 -5.10 5.99
C PRO A 706 -20.53 -3.75 5.48
N ASN A 707 -21.83 -3.53 5.64
CA ASN A 707 -22.48 -2.27 5.36
C ASN A 707 -22.63 -1.42 6.62
N ALA A 708 -22.31 -0.12 6.53
CA ALA A 708 -22.39 0.78 7.68
C ALA A 708 -23.81 0.86 8.28
N CYS A 709 -24.85 0.83 7.45
CA CYS A 709 -26.24 0.89 7.91
C CYS A 709 -26.60 -0.34 8.75
N LEU A 710 -26.22 -1.53 8.30
CA LEU A 710 -26.51 -2.79 9.00
C LEU A 710 -25.67 -3.00 10.27
N LEU A 711 -24.66 -2.15 10.54
CA LEU A 711 -24.00 -2.13 11.84
C LEU A 711 -24.91 -1.57 12.94
N CYS A 712 -25.82 -0.65 12.60
CA CYS A 712 -26.82 -0.10 13.54
C CYS A 712 -28.18 -0.79 13.39
N HIS A 713 -28.56 -1.14 12.17
CA HIS A 713 -29.82 -1.80 11.82
C HIS A 713 -29.65 -3.32 11.71
N ALA A 714 -29.15 -3.95 12.78
CA ALA A 714 -28.78 -5.36 12.80
C ALA A 714 -29.99 -6.33 12.63
N ASP A 715 -31.22 -5.84 12.83
CA ASP A 715 -32.47 -6.58 12.63
C ASP A 715 -32.95 -6.54 11.17
N LYS A 716 -32.30 -5.76 10.30
CA LYS A 716 -32.70 -5.60 8.90
C LYS A 716 -31.89 -6.49 7.96
N SER A 717 -32.48 -6.80 6.82
CA SER A 717 -31.83 -7.57 5.76
C SER A 717 -31.08 -6.67 4.78
N SER A 718 -30.12 -7.24 4.05
CA SER A 718 -29.49 -6.59 2.89
C SER A 718 -30.50 -6.16 1.83
N ARG A 719 -31.60 -6.90 1.66
CA ARG A 719 -32.71 -6.53 0.76
C ARG A 719 -33.43 -5.26 1.21
N TRP A 720 -33.72 -5.14 2.52
CA TRP A 720 -34.29 -3.91 3.07
C TRP A 720 -33.37 -2.72 2.80
N LEU A 721 -32.08 -2.87 3.08
CA LEU A 721 -31.08 -1.83 2.84
C LEU A 721 -31.07 -1.38 1.37
N LYS A 722 -31.07 -2.34 0.43
CA LYS A 722 -31.09 -2.04 -1.00
C LYS A 722 -32.33 -1.25 -1.41
N GLN A 723 -33.49 -1.59 -0.85
CA GLN A 723 -34.75 -0.88 -1.10
C GLN A 723 -34.71 0.54 -0.55
N GLU A 724 -34.23 0.75 0.67
CA GLU A 724 -34.09 2.09 1.28
C GLU A 724 -33.14 2.98 0.47
N LEU A 725 -31.94 2.50 0.14
CA LEU A 725 -30.97 3.27 -0.63
C LEU A 725 -31.47 3.60 -2.04
N ALA A 726 -32.25 2.71 -2.66
CA ALA A 726 -32.89 2.98 -3.94
C ALA A 726 -33.95 4.09 -3.82
N ALA A 727 -34.70 4.14 -2.71
CA ALA A 727 -35.71 5.17 -2.47
C ALA A 727 -35.11 6.56 -2.20
N TRP A 728 -33.86 6.65 -1.74
CA TRP A 728 -33.18 7.92 -1.45
C TRP A 728 -32.60 8.59 -2.71
N LYS A 729 -32.44 7.86 -3.81
CA LYS A 729 -31.96 8.46 -5.07
C LYS A 729 -32.99 9.49 -5.56
N PRO A 730 -32.59 10.74 -5.81
CA PRO A 730 -33.48 11.66 -6.52
C PRO A 730 -33.75 11.06 -7.90
N THR A 731 -35.01 11.02 -8.32
CA THR A 731 -35.40 10.81 -9.72
C THR A 731 -34.43 11.60 -10.60
N PRO A 732 -33.79 11.00 -11.63
CA PRO A 732 -32.82 11.72 -12.44
C PRO A 732 -33.48 13.01 -12.94
N ARG A 733 -32.89 14.16 -12.61
CA ARG A 733 -33.27 15.41 -13.27
C ARG A 733 -33.02 15.19 -14.77
N ARG A 734 -34.09 15.29 -15.54
CA ARG A 734 -34.08 15.21 -17.01
C ARG A 734 -33.08 16.19 -17.61
#